data_AF-A0A9L0RS11-F1
#
_entry.id   AF-A0A9L0RS11-F1
#
_cell.length_a   1.000
_cell.length_b   1.000
_cell.length_c   1.000
_cell.angle_alpha   90.00
_cell.angle_beta   90.00
_cell.angle_gamma   90.00
#
_symmetry.space_group_name_H-M   'P 1'
#
loop_
_entity.id
_entity.type
_entity.pdbx_description
1 polymer ?
#
loop_
_entity_poly.entity_id
_entity_poly.type
_entity_poly.pdbx_seq_one_letter_code
_entity_poly.pdbx_strand_id
1 'polypeptide(L)'
;MAPPRNVVKIAVQMRDAIPQLIQLDQAKPLAAVLKEVCDAWSLAHSERYALQFADGHRRYITENNRAEIKNGSILCLSTAPVMPSRPPDPPPRAPPSFPAPLLCLLCARLRLCPRSGGPSQMPAVLHLVDTQVPTPSSHSLPLSGLLTSAPASVRCQDLEAELLLGRLQSGSREVRREALQHLVLLAPDMTFAQEVISRDGLQRLGTIIEDGDDLGEVLALTLRTFLELMEHGVVSWETLSIPFVRKVVSYVNMNLMDASVQPLALRLLESVTLSSPALGQLVKSEVPLSRLLVHLQVMNQQLQTKAMALLTALLQGASPAERKDMLDQLWQRNLRQFIYKNIIHSAAPLGDEMAHHLYVLQSLTLGLLEPRMRMPLDPYSQEQREQLQALRQAAFEPEGESLGTGLSADRRRSLCAREFRKLGFSNSNPGQDLERVPPGLLALDNMLYFSRHAPSAYSRFVLENSSREDKHECPFARSSIQLTVLLCELLRVGEPCSETAQDFSPMFFGQDQSFHELFCVSIQLLNKTWKEMRATQEDFDKVMQVVREQLARTLALKPSSLELFRTKVNALTYGEVLRLRQTERLHQEGTLAPPILELREKLKPELMGLIRQQRLLRLCEGTLFRKISSRRRQDKLWFCCLSPNHKVLQYGDVEEGASPPPPESLPEQLPVADIRALLTGKDCPHVREKGSGKQNKDLYELAFSVSYDREEEEAYLNFIAPSKREFHLWTDGLSALLGSPMGSEQTRQDLEQLLTMETKLRLLELENVPIPEKPPPIPPPPTNFNFCYDCSIAEP
;
A
#
# COMPACT_ATOMS: atom_id res chain seq x y z
N MET A 1 -28.71 6.53 43.75
CA MET A 1 -28.91 5.64 42.58
C MET A 1 -27.81 5.96 41.58
N ALA A 2 -27.25 4.96 40.89
CA ALA A 2 -26.48 5.24 39.68
C ALA A 2 -27.43 5.79 38.59
N PRO A 3 -26.96 6.62 37.65
CA PRO A 3 -27.75 6.95 36.47
C PRO A 3 -28.06 5.66 35.69
N PRO A 4 -29.24 5.55 35.04
CA PRO A 4 -29.52 4.45 34.13
C PRO A 4 -28.47 4.44 33.01
N ARG A 5 -27.81 3.29 32.78
CA ARG A 5 -26.65 3.15 31.89
C ARG A 5 -26.89 3.71 30.48
N ASN A 6 -28.12 3.55 29.99
CA ASN A 6 -28.51 3.89 28.61
C ASN A 6 -28.78 5.41 28.41
N VAL A 7 -28.72 6.25 29.44
CA VAL A 7 -29.05 7.68 29.30
C VAL A 7 -27.80 8.55 29.20
N VAL A 8 -27.65 9.22 28.05
CA VAL A 8 -26.56 10.16 27.76
C VAL A 8 -27.06 11.61 27.79
N LYS A 9 -26.33 12.47 28.51
CA LYS A 9 -26.59 13.92 28.53
C LYS A 9 -25.91 14.56 27.34
N ILE A 10 -26.69 15.22 26.48
CA ILE A 10 -26.21 15.87 25.26
C ILE A 10 -26.63 17.33 25.20
N ALA A 11 -25.90 18.12 24.41
CA ALA A 11 -26.34 19.43 23.97
C ALA A 11 -26.80 19.34 22.52
N VAL A 12 -28.03 19.73 22.19
CA VAL A 12 -28.48 19.88 20.80
C VAL A 12 -28.52 21.36 20.45
N GLN A 13 -27.86 21.72 19.36
CA GLN A 13 -27.82 23.06 18.79
C GLN A 13 -28.70 23.14 17.55
N MET A 14 -29.29 24.31 17.34
CA MET A 14 -30.00 24.67 16.11
C MET A 14 -29.60 26.10 15.75
N ARG A 15 -29.51 26.39 14.45
CA ARG A 15 -29.11 27.71 13.96
C ARG A 15 -30.05 28.79 14.50
N ASP A 16 -29.47 29.86 15.03
CA ASP A 16 -30.15 31.03 15.59
C ASP A 16 -31.11 30.74 16.78
N ALA A 17 -30.95 29.58 17.44
CA ALA A 17 -31.72 29.16 18.61
C ALA A 17 -30.82 28.84 19.82
N ILE A 18 -31.38 28.92 21.04
CA ILE A 18 -30.68 28.53 22.27
C ILE A 18 -30.50 27.00 22.30
N PRO A 19 -29.28 26.48 22.54
CA PRO A 19 -29.04 25.04 22.65
C PRO A 19 -29.85 24.39 23.78
N GLN A 20 -30.42 23.22 23.51
CA GLN A 20 -31.11 22.41 24.51
C GLN A 20 -30.15 21.41 25.17
N LEU A 21 -30.30 21.21 26.49
CA LEU A 21 -29.64 20.13 27.22
C LEU A 21 -30.63 18.99 27.43
N ILE A 22 -30.39 17.84 26.79
CA ILE A 22 -31.33 16.72 26.71
C ILE A 22 -30.72 15.47 27.35
N GLN A 23 -31.54 14.69 28.05
CA GLN A 23 -31.18 13.37 28.54
C GLN A 23 -31.69 12.33 27.53
N LEU A 24 -30.86 12.03 26.54
CA LEU A 24 -31.18 11.07 25.47
C LEU A 24 -31.10 9.66 26.04
N ASP A 25 -32.22 8.95 26.03
CA ASP A 25 -32.29 7.54 26.37
C ASP A 25 -32.00 6.69 25.13
N GLN A 26 -30.89 5.95 25.15
CA GLN A 26 -30.45 5.10 24.05
C GLN A 26 -31.40 3.91 23.81
N ALA A 27 -32.27 3.55 24.77
CA ALA A 27 -33.30 2.54 24.57
C ALA A 27 -34.55 3.06 23.81
N LYS A 28 -34.75 4.39 23.71
CA LYS A 28 -35.82 4.97 22.87
C LYS A 28 -35.39 4.98 21.40
N PRO A 29 -36.26 4.65 20.42
CA PRO A 29 -35.98 4.88 19.00
C PRO A 29 -35.59 6.33 18.72
N LEU A 30 -34.66 6.54 17.79
CA LEU A 30 -34.12 7.86 17.46
C LEU A 30 -35.22 8.84 16.97
N ALA A 31 -36.25 8.31 16.31
CA ALA A 31 -37.43 9.08 15.91
C ALA A 31 -38.25 9.63 17.11
N ALA A 32 -38.26 8.93 18.25
CA ALA A 32 -38.91 9.43 19.47
C ALA A 32 -38.06 10.52 20.13
N VAL A 33 -36.73 10.36 20.14
CA VAL A 33 -35.79 11.38 20.61
C VAL A 33 -35.89 12.65 19.75
N LEU A 34 -35.85 12.51 18.43
CA LEU A 34 -36.03 13.62 17.48
C LEU A 34 -37.34 14.37 17.72
N LYS A 35 -38.43 13.65 17.99
CA LYS A 35 -39.69 14.27 18.37
C LYS A 35 -39.57 15.07 19.68
N GLU A 36 -38.96 14.51 20.72
CA GLU A 36 -38.73 15.23 22.00
C GLU A 36 -37.88 16.51 21.81
N VAL A 37 -36.89 16.50 20.91
CA VAL A 37 -36.10 17.69 20.53
C VAL A 37 -36.95 18.73 19.78
N CYS A 38 -37.70 18.28 18.77
CA CYS A 38 -38.51 19.14 17.90
C CYS A 38 -39.68 19.78 18.66
N ASP A 39 -40.40 19.02 19.48
CA ASP A 39 -41.50 19.52 20.32
C ASP A 39 -40.99 20.66 21.25
N ALA A 40 -39.78 20.53 21.81
CA ALA A 40 -39.18 21.53 22.68
C ALA A 40 -38.72 22.83 21.98
N TRP A 41 -38.49 22.81 20.66
CA TRP A 41 -38.33 24.02 19.82
C TRP A 41 -39.63 24.40 19.06
N SER A 42 -40.76 23.76 19.35
CA SER A 42 -42.05 23.94 18.65
C SER A 42 -41.99 23.67 17.13
N LEU A 43 -41.09 22.78 16.70
CA LEU A 43 -40.91 22.41 15.29
C LEU A 43 -41.93 21.34 14.89
N ALA A 44 -42.80 21.68 13.95
CA ALA A 44 -43.69 20.70 13.32
C ALA A 44 -42.89 19.73 12.43
N HIS A 45 -43.39 18.50 12.28
CA HIS A 45 -42.81 17.45 11.42
C HIS A 45 -41.39 17.01 11.83
N SER A 46 -41.26 16.39 13.01
CA SER A 46 -40.01 15.79 13.50
C SER A 46 -39.34 14.83 12.51
N GLU A 47 -40.12 14.18 11.64
CA GLU A 47 -39.68 13.31 10.55
C GLU A 47 -38.84 14.01 9.46
N ARG A 48 -38.79 15.35 9.45
CA ARG A 48 -37.98 16.16 8.52
C ARG A 48 -36.60 16.53 9.08
N TYR A 49 -36.29 16.15 10.32
CA TYR A 49 -35.06 16.51 10.99
C TYR A 49 -34.20 15.29 11.30
N ALA A 50 -32.89 15.47 11.33
CA ALA A 50 -31.94 14.48 11.82
C ALA A 50 -30.97 15.12 12.80
N LEU A 51 -30.28 14.28 13.59
CA LEU A 51 -29.15 14.73 14.39
C LEU A 51 -27.87 14.48 13.59
N GLN A 52 -27.00 15.49 13.52
CA GLN A 52 -25.61 15.37 13.09
C GLN A 52 -24.70 15.58 14.31
N PHE A 53 -23.48 15.05 14.28
CA PHE A 53 -22.44 15.53 15.20
C PHE A 53 -22.06 16.98 14.85
N ALA A 54 -21.88 17.84 15.86
CA ALA A 54 -21.46 19.23 15.63
C ALA A 54 -19.97 19.35 15.30
N ASP A 55 -19.19 18.35 15.72
CA ASP A 55 -17.75 18.20 15.55
C ASP A 55 -17.37 17.25 14.38
N GLY A 56 -16.14 17.40 13.89
CA GLY A 56 -15.63 16.63 12.76
C GLY A 56 -16.42 16.83 11.45
N HIS A 57 -16.58 15.75 10.67
CA HIS A 57 -17.21 15.77 9.34
C HIS A 57 -18.76 15.83 9.36
N ARG A 58 -19.40 16.30 10.44
CA ARG A 58 -20.88 16.40 10.57
C ARG A 58 -21.66 15.14 10.18
N ARG A 59 -21.14 13.96 10.57
CA ARG A 59 -21.74 12.67 10.25
C ARG A 59 -23.16 12.57 10.78
N TYR A 60 -24.04 11.96 9.99
CA TYR A 60 -25.45 11.78 10.34
C TYR A 60 -25.62 10.66 11.38
N ILE A 61 -26.53 10.87 12.33
CA ILE A 61 -26.89 9.90 13.34
C ILE A 61 -28.08 9.07 12.85
N THR A 62 -27.93 7.75 12.99
CA THR A 62 -28.84 6.69 12.57
C THR A 62 -28.96 5.66 13.69
N GLU A 63 -29.91 4.74 13.61
CA GLU A 63 -30.00 3.62 14.58
C GLU A 63 -28.74 2.74 14.60
N ASN A 64 -27.92 2.74 13.54
CA ASN A 64 -26.69 1.94 13.43
C ASN A 64 -25.47 2.58 14.11
N ASN A 65 -25.42 3.91 14.24
CA ASN A 65 -24.27 4.64 14.80
C ASN A 65 -24.62 5.57 15.98
N ARG A 66 -25.88 5.61 16.44
CA ARG A 66 -26.30 6.34 17.65
C ARG A 66 -25.51 6.00 18.92
N ALA A 67 -24.89 4.82 19.00
CA ALA A 67 -24.01 4.45 20.10
C ALA A 67 -22.67 5.22 20.10
N GLU A 68 -22.36 5.99 19.05
CA GLU A 68 -21.24 6.95 19.05
C GLU A 68 -21.55 8.22 19.87
N ILE A 69 -22.82 8.48 20.21
CA ILE A 69 -23.23 9.61 21.06
C ILE A 69 -22.81 9.34 22.51
N LYS A 70 -22.00 10.24 23.09
CA LYS A 70 -21.47 10.14 24.46
C LYS A 70 -22.05 11.23 25.36
N ASN A 71 -21.86 11.07 26.67
CA ASN A 71 -22.16 12.15 27.62
C ASN A 71 -21.27 13.36 27.32
N GLY A 72 -21.89 14.52 27.07
CA GLY A 72 -21.20 15.75 26.65
C GLY A 72 -21.15 15.98 25.13
N SER A 73 -21.59 15.02 24.29
CA SER A 73 -21.65 15.24 22.84
C SER A 73 -22.53 16.44 22.49
N ILE A 74 -22.01 17.27 21.57
CA ILE A 74 -22.74 18.39 20.98
C ILE A 74 -23.25 17.92 19.62
N LEU A 75 -24.57 17.96 19.44
CA LEU A 75 -25.26 17.55 18.22
C LEU A 75 -25.88 18.78 17.55
N CYS A 76 -25.97 18.77 16.23
CA CYS A 76 -26.75 19.73 15.45
C CYS A 76 -28.06 19.09 15.02
N LEU A 77 -29.19 19.79 15.18
CA LEU A 77 -30.43 19.43 14.50
C LEU A 77 -30.35 19.94 13.05
N SER A 78 -30.14 19.03 12.10
CA SER A 78 -30.11 19.30 10.66
C SER A 78 -31.43 18.94 10.00
N THR A 79 -31.55 19.19 8.69
CA THR A 79 -32.62 18.57 7.91
C THR A 79 -32.31 17.07 7.79
N ALA A 80 -33.32 16.22 7.66
CA ALA A 80 -33.14 14.80 7.46
C ALA A 80 -32.59 14.52 6.04
N PRO A 81 -31.68 13.53 5.88
CA PRO A 81 -31.24 13.11 4.56
C PRO A 81 -32.34 12.30 3.86
N VAL A 82 -33.06 11.45 4.62
CA VAL A 82 -34.09 10.51 4.16
C VAL A 82 -35.38 10.71 4.96
N MET A 83 -36.55 10.52 4.35
CA MET A 83 -37.81 10.35 5.10
C MET A 83 -37.79 8.98 5.79
N PRO A 84 -38.10 8.86 7.10
CA PRO A 84 -38.13 7.56 7.77
C PRO A 84 -39.15 6.63 7.11
N SER A 85 -38.67 5.49 6.61
CA SER A 85 -39.52 4.53 5.91
C SER A 85 -40.51 3.91 6.90
N ARG A 86 -41.80 3.95 6.53
CA ARG A 86 -42.87 3.29 7.29
C ARG A 86 -42.55 1.79 7.37
N PRO A 87 -42.52 1.17 8.57
CA PRO A 87 -42.26 -0.26 8.67
C PRO A 87 -43.35 -1.04 7.91
N PRO A 88 -43.01 -2.14 7.24
CA PRO A 88 -44.01 -2.95 6.55
C PRO A 88 -45.01 -3.51 7.56
N ASP A 89 -46.30 -3.26 7.32
CA ASP A 89 -47.37 -3.77 8.18
C ASP A 89 -47.29 -5.32 8.24
N PRO A 90 -47.29 -5.93 9.44
CA PRO A 90 -47.19 -7.38 9.55
C PRO A 90 -48.42 -8.05 8.95
N PRO A 91 -48.28 -9.12 8.15
CA PRO A 91 -49.41 -9.76 7.50
C PRO A 91 -50.41 -10.30 8.55
N PRO A 92 -51.74 -10.19 8.29
CA PRO A 92 -52.76 -10.53 9.27
C PRO A 92 -52.68 -12.02 9.67
N ARG A 93 -52.61 -12.28 10.97
CA ARG A 93 -52.52 -13.64 11.52
C ARG A 93 -53.83 -14.40 11.29
N ALA A 94 -53.79 -15.44 10.44
CA ALA A 94 -54.83 -16.46 10.41
C ALA A 94 -54.73 -17.37 11.66
N PRO A 95 -55.86 -17.85 12.22
CA PRO A 95 -55.86 -18.79 13.35
C PRO A 95 -55.43 -20.21 12.93
N PRO A 96 -54.95 -21.05 13.87
CA PRO A 96 -54.25 -22.29 13.54
C PRO A 96 -55.19 -23.48 13.24
N SER A 97 -54.74 -24.36 12.34
CA SER A 97 -55.16 -25.76 12.28
C SER A 97 -53.96 -26.67 11.91
N PHE A 98 -53.98 -27.88 12.44
CA PHE A 98 -52.94 -28.92 12.40
C PHE A 98 -53.64 -30.29 12.18
N PRO A 99 -52.97 -31.43 11.87
CA PRO A 99 -51.55 -31.63 11.48
C PRO A 99 -51.31 -32.66 10.32
N ALA A 100 -50.17 -32.50 9.59
CA ALA A 100 -49.25 -33.57 9.13
C ALA A 100 -49.76 -34.71 8.18
N PRO A 101 -48.90 -35.65 7.68
CA PRO A 101 -47.44 -35.76 7.76
C PRO A 101 -46.67 -35.92 6.43
N LEU A 102 -45.34 -36.01 6.56
CA LEU A 102 -44.29 -36.17 5.55
C LEU A 102 -44.40 -37.41 4.62
N LEU A 103 -44.15 -37.20 3.32
CA LEU A 103 -43.43 -38.05 2.33
C LEU A 103 -43.64 -37.41 0.93
N CYS A 104 -42.71 -37.30 0.00
CA CYS A 104 -41.30 -37.74 -0.12
C CYS A 104 -40.61 -36.86 -1.18
N LEU A 105 -39.34 -36.43 -0.99
CA LEU A 105 -38.42 -36.01 -2.07
C LEU A 105 -37.01 -35.64 -1.55
N LEU A 106 -36.31 -36.57 -0.91
CA LEU A 106 -34.90 -36.41 -0.49
C LEU A 106 -33.96 -37.45 -1.14
N CYS A 107 -34.28 -37.84 -2.37
CA CYS A 107 -33.46 -38.69 -3.25
C CYS A 107 -33.74 -38.30 -4.71
N ALA A 108 -32.69 -37.90 -5.47
CA ALA A 108 -32.59 -37.87 -6.95
C ALA A 108 -31.56 -36.86 -7.53
N ARG A 109 -30.61 -36.34 -6.73
CA ARG A 109 -29.50 -35.51 -7.29
C ARG A 109 -28.29 -36.36 -7.69
N LEU A 110 -28.40 -37.16 -8.77
CA LEU A 110 -27.25 -37.84 -9.39
C LEU A 110 -27.47 -38.16 -10.90
N ARG A 111 -26.66 -37.50 -11.75
CA ARG A 111 -26.13 -37.93 -13.07
C ARG A 111 -27.03 -38.73 -14.05
N LEU A 112 -27.32 -38.16 -15.22
CA LEU A 112 -26.68 -38.53 -16.52
C LEU A 112 -27.30 -37.78 -17.73
N CYS A 113 -26.45 -37.45 -18.71
CA CYS A 113 -26.81 -37.13 -20.11
C CYS A 113 -26.46 -38.37 -20.99
N PRO A 114 -26.72 -38.46 -22.33
CA PRO A 114 -27.11 -37.39 -23.27
C PRO A 114 -28.07 -37.79 -24.45
N ARG A 115 -28.19 -36.87 -25.44
CA ARG A 115 -28.45 -37.04 -26.90
C ARG A 115 -29.89 -37.12 -27.46
N SER A 116 -29.97 -36.60 -28.70
CA SER A 116 -31.07 -36.59 -29.70
C SER A 116 -32.32 -35.74 -29.40
N GLY A 117 -32.97 -35.09 -30.39
CA GLY A 117 -32.47 -34.74 -31.74
C GLY A 117 -33.54 -34.54 -32.84
N GLY A 118 -33.66 -33.32 -33.37
CA GLY A 118 -34.22 -33.06 -34.72
C GLY A 118 -35.61 -32.35 -34.79
N PRO A 119 -35.98 -31.68 -35.91
CA PRO A 119 -37.08 -30.68 -35.92
C PRO A 119 -38.08 -30.72 -37.10
N SER A 120 -39.31 -30.21 -36.89
CA SER A 120 -40.26 -29.71 -37.92
C SER A 120 -41.52 -29.11 -37.24
N GLN A 121 -42.36 -28.23 -37.82
CA GLN A 121 -42.24 -27.24 -38.91
C GLN A 121 -43.30 -26.13 -38.71
N MET A 122 -43.19 -24.99 -39.43
CA MET A 122 -44.15 -23.85 -39.47
C MET A 122 -45.08 -23.94 -40.71
N PRO A 123 -46.04 -23.01 -41.01
CA PRO A 123 -46.40 -21.71 -40.38
C PRO A 123 -47.80 -21.80 -39.68
N ALA A 124 -48.80 -20.89 -39.67
CA ALA A 124 -49.14 -19.60 -40.31
C ALA A 124 -50.30 -18.92 -39.49
N VAL A 125 -50.91 -17.73 -39.77
CA VAL A 125 -50.80 -16.70 -40.83
C VAL A 125 -51.39 -15.33 -40.31
N LEU A 126 -51.03 -14.20 -40.93
CA LEU A 126 -51.59 -12.80 -40.95
C LEU A 126 -52.34 -12.19 -39.72
N HIS A 127 -52.17 -10.95 -39.17
CA HIS A 127 -51.67 -9.58 -39.51
C HIS A 127 -52.70 -8.49 -39.91
N LEU A 128 -52.45 -7.25 -39.43
CA LEU A 128 -52.97 -5.90 -39.82
C LEU A 128 -54.32 -5.37 -39.20
N VAL A 129 -54.57 -4.06 -39.01
CA VAL A 129 -53.78 -2.89 -38.47
C VAL A 129 -54.64 -1.58 -38.44
N ASP A 130 -54.44 -0.70 -37.43
CA ASP A 130 -54.81 0.75 -37.35
C ASP A 130 -56.30 1.21 -37.44
N THR A 131 -56.75 2.44 -37.12
CA THR A 131 -56.08 3.72 -36.68
C THR A 131 -56.98 4.64 -35.79
N GLN A 132 -56.36 5.39 -34.86
CA GLN A 132 -56.65 6.81 -34.44
C GLN A 132 -57.98 7.26 -33.75
N VAL A 133 -57.98 8.54 -33.30
CA VAL A 133 -58.79 9.19 -32.21
C VAL A 133 -59.04 10.68 -32.56
N PRO A 134 -60.24 11.29 -32.35
CA PRO A 134 -60.39 12.36 -31.31
C PRO A 134 -61.81 12.62 -30.71
N THR A 135 -61.86 13.46 -29.66
CA THR A 135 -63.04 13.99 -28.90
C THR A 135 -63.56 15.34 -29.44
N PRO A 136 -64.77 15.86 -29.05
CA PRO A 136 -64.83 16.93 -28.01
C PRO A 136 -66.17 17.20 -27.25
N SER A 137 -66.13 18.06 -26.20
CA SER A 137 -67.18 19.01 -25.70
C SER A 137 -68.53 18.49 -25.12
N SER A 138 -69.34 19.22 -24.32
CA SER A 138 -69.19 20.35 -23.35
C SER A 138 -70.54 20.60 -22.59
N HIS A 139 -70.57 21.28 -21.42
CA HIS A 139 -71.67 22.13 -20.85
C HIS A 139 -71.38 22.62 -19.40
N SER A 140 -72.20 23.51 -18.79
CA SER A 140 -71.78 24.38 -17.66
C SER A 140 -72.88 25.00 -16.74
N LEU A 141 -72.57 25.11 -15.42
CA LEU A 141 -73.00 26.15 -14.42
C LEU A 141 -74.50 26.22 -13.99
N PRO A 142 -74.93 27.00 -12.94
CA PRO A 142 -74.19 27.84 -11.93
C PRO A 142 -74.64 27.75 -10.42
N LEU A 143 -73.86 28.40 -9.52
CA LEU A 143 -74.22 29.08 -8.22
C LEU A 143 -74.89 28.27 -7.07
N SER A 144 -74.60 28.44 -5.76
CA SER A 144 -73.77 29.37 -4.92
C SER A 144 -73.35 28.66 -3.61
N GLY A 145 -72.46 29.16 -2.73
CA GLY A 145 -71.61 30.37 -2.77
C GLY A 145 -71.65 31.24 -1.48
N LEU A 146 -70.72 31.05 -0.54
CA LEU A 146 -70.43 31.95 0.62
C LEU A 146 -68.97 31.79 1.11
N LEU A 147 -68.42 32.77 1.84
CA LEU A 147 -66.97 32.86 2.13
C LEU A 147 -66.52 32.19 3.43
N THR A 148 -65.31 31.63 3.44
CA THR A 148 -64.31 31.83 4.50
C THR A 148 -62.90 31.54 3.96
N SER A 149 -61.90 32.27 4.43
CA SER A 149 -60.50 32.12 3.98
C SER A 149 -59.75 31.06 4.79
N ALA A 150 -59.12 30.11 4.10
CA ALA A 150 -58.08 29.23 4.64
C ALA A 150 -56.77 29.46 3.88
N PRO A 151 -55.59 29.39 4.54
CA PRO A 151 -54.31 29.62 3.88
C PRO A 151 -53.97 28.50 2.89
N ALA A 152 -53.09 28.81 1.93
CA ALA A 152 -52.73 27.90 0.85
C ALA A 152 -52.05 26.61 1.34
N SER A 153 -52.28 25.51 0.61
CA SER A 153 -51.63 24.23 0.84
C SER A 153 -50.11 24.32 0.61
N VAL A 154 -49.32 24.27 1.68
CA VAL A 154 -47.87 24.06 1.59
C VAL A 154 -47.64 22.63 1.11
N ARG A 155 -47.03 22.46 -0.06
CA ARG A 155 -46.73 21.14 -0.64
C ARG A 155 -45.62 20.45 0.17
N CYS A 156 -45.66 19.12 0.21
CA CYS A 156 -44.58 18.33 0.79
C CYS A 156 -43.43 18.18 -0.21
N GLN A 157 -42.25 18.70 0.13
CA GLN A 157 -40.97 18.42 -0.53
C GLN A 157 -39.80 18.92 0.34
N ASP A 158 -38.57 18.70 -0.14
CA ASP A 158 -37.28 19.14 0.42
C ASP A 158 -36.76 18.39 1.67
N LEU A 159 -36.21 17.19 1.44
CA LEU A 159 -35.17 16.57 2.27
C LEU A 159 -33.78 17.16 1.95
N GLU A 160 -32.77 17.01 2.81
CA GLU A 160 -31.48 17.70 2.64
C GLU A 160 -30.75 17.29 1.35
N ALA A 161 -30.71 15.99 1.05
CA ALA A 161 -30.14 15.49 -0.20
C ALA A 161 -30.94 15.94 -1.44
N GLU A 162 -32.26 16.00 -1.35
CA GLU A 162 -33.15 16.43 -2.44
C GLU A 162 -33.00 17.93 -2.74
N LEU A 163 -32.96 18.76 -1.70
CA LEU A 163 -32.74 20.21 -1.80
C LEU A 163 -31.37 20.52 -2.40
N LEU A 164 -30.31 19.81 -1.99
CA LEU A 164 -28.97 19.99 -2.58
C LEU A 164 -28.94 19.54 -4.05
N LEU A 165 -29.50 18.38 -4.38
CA LEU A 165 -29.58 17.87 -5.77
C LEU A 165 -30.52 18.69 -6.67
N GLY A 166 -31.50 19.40 -6.11
CA GLY A 166 -32.32 20.39 -6.80
C GLY A 166 -31.56 21.70 -7.05
N ARG A 167 -30.82 22.19 -6.04
CA ARG A 167 -29.94 23.36 -6.20
C ARG A 167 -28.85 23.14 -7.25
N LEU A 168 -28.33 21.92 -7.41
CA LEU A 168 -27.42 21.56 -8.52
C LEU A 168 -28.01 21.78 -9.93
N GLN A 169 -29.34 21.72 -10.08
CA GLN A 169 -30.03 21.94 -11.35
C GLN A 169 -30.45 23.41 -11.57
N SER A 170 -30.08 24.32 -10.67
CA SER A 170 -30.35 25.75 -10.84
C SER A 170 -29.41 26.39 -11.87
N GLY A 171 -29.95 27.23 -12.76
CA GLY A 171 -29.15 27.97 -13.76
C GLY A 171 -28.19 29.04 -13.17
N SER A 172 -28.12 29.17 -11.85
CA SER A 172 -27.18 30.08 -11.18
C SER A 172 -25.92 29.33 -10.75
N ARG A 173 -24.78 29.69 -11.35
CA ARG A 173 -23.46 29.15 -11.00
C ARG A 173 -23.14 29.30 -9.51
N GLU A 174 -23.58 30.38 -8.87
CA GLU A 174 -23.33 30.64 -7.45
C GLU A 174 -24.17 29.74 -6.53
N VAL A 175 -25.45 29.53 -6.85
CA VAL A 175 -26.34 28.63 -6.10
C VAL A 175 -25.85 27.18 -6.19
N ARG A 176 -25.27 26.78 -7.34
CA ARG A 176 -24.59 25.50 -7.55
C ARG A 176 -23.26 25.42 -6.78
N ARG A 177 -22.43 26.47 -6.80
CA ARG A 177 -21.15 26.55 -6.03
C ARG A 177 -21.40 26.32 -4.54
N GLU A 178 -22.35 27.02 -3.94
CA GLU A 178 -22.75 26.83 -2.54
C GLU A 178 -23.25 25.41 -2.24
N ALA A 179 -24.11 24.85 -3.11
CA ALA A 179 -24.62 23.49 -2.93
C ALA A 179 -23.50 22.44 -2.99
N LEU A 180 -22.55 22.61 -3.91
CA LEU A 180 -21.36 21.76 -4.03
C LEU A 180 -20.43 21.90 -2.82
N GLN A 181 -20.24 23.10 -2.28
CA GLN A 181 -19.47 23.27 -1.04
C GLN A 181 -20.10 22.53 0.15
N HIS A 182 -21.45 22.49 0.24
CA HIS A 182 -22.13 21.67 1.26
C HIS A 182 -22.03 20.16 0.97
N LEU A 183 -22.17 19.76 -0.29
CA LEU A 183 -22.05 18.36 -0.71
C LEU A 183 -20.66 17.78 -0.45
N VAL A 184 -19.57 18.54 -0.65
CA VAL A 184 -18.20 18.07 -0.34
C VAL A 184 -18.01 17.76 1.15
N LEU A 185 -18.68 18.48 2.05
CA LEU A 185 -18.61 18.24 3.50
C LEU A 185 -19.39 16.97 3.92
N LEU A 186 -20.50 16.68 3.25
CA LEU A 186 -21.40 15.55 3.60
C LEU A 186 -21.10 14.26 2.82
N ALA A 187 -20.51 14.34 1.63
CA ALA A 187 -20.17 13.17 0.81
C ALA A 187 -19.26 12.11 1.49
N PRO A 188 -18.39 12.44 2.47
CA PRO A 188 -17.67 11.43 3.25
C PRO A 188 -18.56 10.55 4.16
N ASP A 189 -19.80 10.95 4.45
CA ASP A 189 -20.76 10.16 5.24
C ASP A 189 -21.45 9.10 4.37
N MET A 190 -21.45 7.84 4.83
CA MET A 190 -22.02 6.70 4.09
C MET A 190 -23.54 6.80 3.95
N THR A 191 -24.24 7.31 4.95
CA THR A 191 -25.72 7.43 4.95
C THR A 191 -26.14 8.48 3.93
N PHE A 192 -25.49 9.64 3.96
CA PHE A 192 -25.72 10.72 3.01
C PHE A 192 -25.33 10.30 1.58
N ALA A 193 -24.17 9.65 1.42
CA ALA A 193 -23.72 9.17 0.12
C ALA A 193 -24.68 8.15 -0.50
N GLN A 194 -25.21 7.19 0.28
CA GLN A 194 -26.21 6.24 -0.19
C GLN A 194 -27.50 6.93 -0.67
N GLU A 195 -28.00 7.94 0.05
CA GLU A 195 -29.20 8.67 -0.35
C GLU A 195 -28.98 9.55 -1.58
N VAL A 196 -27.83 10.22 -1.69
CA VAL A 196 -27.43 10.97 -2.90
C VAL A 196 -27.32 10.03 -4.11
N ILE A 197 -26.79 8.82 -3.93
CA ILE A 197 -26.71 7.79 -4.98
C ILE A 197 -28.10 7.26 -5.35
N SER A 198 -29.01 7.08 -4.38
CA SER A 198 -30.39 6.60 -4.63
C SER A 198 -31.26 7.57 -5.45
N ARG A 199 -30.88 8.86 -5.49
CA ARG A 199 -31.59 9.97 -6.15
C ARG A 199 -30.92 10.43 -7.46
N ASP A 200 -30.21 9.52 -8.11
CA ASP A 200 -29.44 9.76 -9.33
C ASP A 200 -28.39 10.89 -9.18
N GLY A 201 -27.89 11.14 -7.95
CA GLY A 201 -26.93 12.21 -7.67
C GLY A 201 -25.62 12.06 -8.43
N LEU A 202 -25.14 10.82 -8.62
CA LEU A 202 -23.99 10.53 -9.50
C LEU A 202 -24.29 10.87 -10.96
N GLN A 203 -25.52 10.64 -11.46
CA GLN A 203 -25.89 11.04 -12.81
C GLN A 203 -25.92 12.57 -12.94
N ARG A 204 -26.53 13.27 -11.97
CA ARG A 204 -26.61 14.76 -11.94
C ARG A 204 -25.23 15.42 -11.92
N LEU A 205 -24.33 14.95 -11.04
CA LEU A 205 -22.92 15.38 -11.00
C LEU A 205 -22.18 14.98 -12.29
N GLY A 206 -22.51 13.80 -12.84
CA GLY A 206 -22.03 13.33 -14.14
C GLY A 206 -22.39 14.25 -15.29
N THR A 207 -23.62 14.78 -15.35
CA THR A 207 -24.06 15.74 -16.36
C THR A 207 -23.29 17.06 -16.27
N ILE A 208 -23.11 17.61 -15.05
CA ILE A 208 -22.29 18.83 -14.84
C ILE A 208 -20.85 18.63 -15.35
N ILE A 209 -20.28 17.44 -15.15
CA ILE A 209 -18.97 17.05 -15.69
C ILE A 209 -19.02 16.89 -17.21
N GLU A 210 -20.00 16.18 -17.77
CA GLU A 210 -20.17 15.94 -19.22
C GLU A 210 -20.42 17.23 -20.03
N ASP A 211 -21.22 18.17 -19.52
CA ASP A 211 -21.50 19.47 -20.13
C ASP A 211 -20.26 20.37 -20.10
N GLY A 212 -19.68 20.57 -18.91
CA GLY A 212 -18.44 21.32 -18.72
C GLY A 212 -18.52 22.84 -18.97
N ASP A 213 -19.72 23.42 -18.95
CA ASP A 213 -19.93 24.88 -18.92
C ASP A 213 -19.30 25.54 -17.67
N ASP A 214 -19.16 24.78 -16.59
CA ASP A 214 -18.46 25.18 -15.38
C ASP A 214 -16.99 24.75 -15.42
N LEU A 215 -16.11 25.73 -15.23
CA LEU A 215 -14.67 25.56 -15.06
C LEU A 215 -14.21 26.13 -13.71
N GLY A 216 -13.00 25.75 -13.27
CA GLY A 216 -12.45 26.18 -11.99
C GLY A 216 -13.11 25.51 -10.78
N GLU A 217 -13.29 26.25 -9.69
CA GLU A 217 -13.77 25.76 -8.38
C GLU A 217 -15.01 24.86 -8.48
N VAL A 218 -16.03 25.27 -9.25
CA VAL A 218 -17.29 24.52 -9.39
C VAL A 218 -17.04 23.11 -9.96
N LEU A 219 -16.17 22.98 -10.96
CA LEU A 219 -15.79 21.68 -11.52
C LEU A 219 -14.94 20.86 -10.54
N ALA A 220 -14.02 21.50 -9.80
CA ALA A 220 -13.21 20.85 -8.78
C ALA A 220 -14.07 20.29 -7.64
N LEU A 221 -15.03 21.06 -7.12
CA LEU A 221 -15.98 20.61 -6.10
C LEU A 221 -16.89 19.48 -6.63
N THR A 222 -17.32 19.56 -7.90
CA THR A 222 -18.12 18.50 -8.54
C THR A 222 -17.33 17.20 -8.65
N LEU A 223 -16.09 17.25 -9.15
CA LEU A 223 -15.18 16.10 -9.22
C LEU A 223 -14.87 15.52 -7.83
N ARG A 224 -14.59 16.38 -6.84
CA ARG A 224 -14.31 15.93 -5.46
C ARG A 224 -15.53 15.24 -4.82
N THR A 225 -16.72 15.79 -5.02
CA THR A 225 -17.98 15.16 -4.56
C THR A 225 -18.18 13.81 -5.24
N PHE A 226 -18.01 13.74 -6.56
CA PHE A 226 -18.17 12.51 -7.34
C PHE A 226 -17.19 11.41 -6.90
N LEU A 227 -15.92 11.78 -6.68
CA LEU A 227 -14.88 10.87 -6.17
C LEU A 227 -15.25 10.31 -4.79
N GLU A 228 -15.60 11.16 -3.83
CA GLU A 228 -16.00 10.74 -2.48
C GLU A 228 -17.20 9.77 -2.51
N LEU A 229 -18.22 10.07 -3.32
CA LEU A 229 -19.39 9.19 -3.50
C LEU A 229 -19.00 7.82 -4.08
N MET A 230 -18.19 7.79 -5.14
CA MET A 230 -17.71 6.53 -5.75
C MET A 230 -16.79 5.74 -4.82
N GLU A 231 -16.01 6.42 -3.97
CA GLU A 231 -15.12 5.82 -2.97
C GLU A 231 -15.87 5.12 -1.81
N HIS A 232 -17.20 5.23 -1.69
CA HIS A 232 -18.00 4.30 -0.85
C HIS A 232 -18.19 2.92 -1.50
N GLY A 233 -17.98 2.77 -2.81
CA GLY A 233 -18.08 1.49 -3.51
C GLY A 233 -19.51 0.94 -3.65
N VAL A 234 -20.53 1.73 -3.31
CA VAL A 234 -21.96 1.42 -3.54
C VAL A 234 -22.23 1.18 -5.03
N VAL A 235 -21.54 1.92 -5.89
CA VAL A 235 -21.54 1.78 -7.35
C VAL A 235 -20.18 1.26 -7.83
N SER A 236 -20.15 0.56 -8.97
CA SER A 236 -18.89 0.11 -9.60
C SER A 236 -18.36 1.17 -10.56
N TRP A 237 -17.04 1.38 -10.60
CA TRP A 237 -16.38 2.21 -11.61
C TRP A 237 -16.66 1.75 -13.05
N GLU A 238 -17.08 0.51 -13.24
CA GLU A 238 -17.47 -0.06 -14.55
C GLU A 238 -18.80 0.49 -15.09
N THR A 239 -19.65 1.13 -14.26
CA THR A 239 -20.92 1.71 -14.73
C THR A 239 -20.77 3.12 -15.32
N LEU A 240 -19.54 3.65 -15.40
CA LEU A 240 -19.28 4.97 -15.96
C LEU A 240 -19.42 4.99 -17.48
N SER A 241 -20.00 6.07 -18.01
CA SER A 241 -20.20 6.24 -19.44
C SER A 241 -18.86 6.47 -20.17
N ILE A 242 -18.74 5.99 -21.41
CA ILE A 242 -17.59 6.31 -22.28
C ILE A 242 -17.48 7.83 -22.54
N PRO A 243 -18.58 8.57 -22.79
CA PRO A 243 -18.56 10.04 -22.83
C PRO A 243 -17.98 10.71 -21.57
N PHE A 244 -18.40 10.29 -20.38
CA PHE A 244 -17.92 10.80 -19.09
C PHE A 244 -16.41 10.64 -18.96
N VAL A 245 -15.89 9.42 -19.17
CA VAL A 245 -14.45 9.14 -19.08
C VAL A 245 -13.68 9.96 -20.12
N ARG A 246 -14.17 10.08 -21.35
CA ARG A 246 -13.57 10.96 -22.39
C ARG A 246 -13.55 12.43 -22.00
N LYS A 247 -14.60 12.93 -21.34
CA LYS A 247 -14.66 14.31 -20.86
C LYS A 247 -13.65 14.56 -19.74
N VAL A 248 -13.53 13.65 -18.77
CA VAL A 248 -12.50 13.74 -17.72
C VAL A 248 -11.09 13.69 -18.31
N VAL A 249 -10.85 12.83 -19.32
CA VAL A 249 -9.59 12.84 -20.10
C VAL A 249 -9.35 14.19 -20.78
N SER A 250 -10.38 14.84 -21.32
CA SER A 250 -10.23 16.17 -21.93
C SER A 250 -9.68 17.21 -20.94
N TYR A 251 -10.11 17.19 -19.67
CA TYR A 251 -9.59 18.09 -18.64
C TYR A 251 -8.13 17.83 -18.27
N VAL A 252 -7.68 16.57 -18.29
CA VAL A 252 -6.26 16.22 -18.15
C VAL A 252 -5.45 16.71 -19.37
N ASN A 253 -6.02 16.63 -20.57
CA ASN A 253 -5.38 17.04 -21.83
C ASN A 253 -5.36 18.57 -22.05
N MET A 254 -6.24 19.35 -21.42
CA MET A 254 -6.29 20.83 -21.56
C MET A 254 -5.04 21.53 -21.00
N ASN A 255 -4.36 22.31 -21.85
CA ASN A 255 -3.15 23.07 -21.50
C ASN A 255 -3.39 24.16 -20.43
N LEU A 256 -4.50 24.88 -20.54
CA LEU A 256 -4.94 25.88 -19.55
C LEU A 256 -6.13 25.29 -18.80
N MET A 257 -5.93 25.00 -17.53
CA MET A 257 -6.93 24.47 -16.61
C MET A 257 -6.59 24.93 -15.20
N ASP A 258 -7.59 24.98 -14.32
CA ASP A 258 -7.38 25.29 -12.92
C ASP A 258 -6.54 24.22 -12.21
N ALA A 259 -5.62 24.67 -11.34
CA ALA A 259 -4.67 23.81 -10.65
C ALA A 259 -5.32 22.79 -9.70
N SER A 260 -6.56 23.02 -9.26
CA SER A 260 -7.35 22.09 -8.44
C SER A 260 -8.06 20.99 -9.26
N VAL A 261 -8.39 21.26 -10.53
CA VAL A 261 -9.18 20.34 -11.37
C VAL A 261 -8.32 19.17 -11.87
N GLN A 262 -7.09 19.42 -12.34
CA GLN A 262 -6.27 18.38 -12.96
C GLN A 262 -5.84 17.25 -11.99
N PRO A 263 -5.43 17.51 -10.73
CA PRO A 263 -5.17 16.43 -9.76
C PRO A 263 -6.39 15.55 -9.48
N LEU A 264 -7.59 16.13 -9.41
CA LEU A 264 -8.84 15.38 -9.19
C LEU A 264 -9.22 14.55 -10.43
N ALA A 265 -9.08 15.12 -11.64
CA ALA A 265 -9.28 14.38 -12.88
C ALA A 265 -8.30 13.20 -13.01
N LEU A 266 -7.02 13.39 -12.65
CA LEU A 266 -6.02 12.32 -12.62
C LEU A 266 -6.38 11.21 -11.61
N ARG A 267 -6.74 11.56 -10.37
CA ARG A 267 -7.26 10.62 -9.34
C ARG A 267 -8.45 9.81 -9.83
N LEU A 268 -9.37 10.42 -10.57
CA LEU A 268 -10.53 9.73 -11.15
C LEU A 268 -10.08 8.72 -12.21
N LEU A 269 -9.27 9.14 -13.17
CA LEU A 269 -8.77 8.26 -14.23
C LEU A 269 -7.87 7.14 -13.72
N GLU A 270 -7.09 7.39 -12.65
CA GLU A 270 -6.31 6.40 -11.93
C GLU A 270 -7.24 5.34 -11.31
N SER A 271 -8.23 5.77 -10.53
CA SER A 271 -9.24 4.90 -9.91
C SER A 271 -10.00 4.05 -10.93
N VAL A 272 -10.37 4.64 -12.08
CA VAL A 272 -11.02 3.96 -13.20
C VAL A 272 -10.09 2.94 -13.87
N THR A 273 -8.84 3.32 -14.14
CA THR A 273 -7.82 2.45 -14.78
C THR A 273 -7.52 1.21 -13.93
N LEU A 274 -7.46 1.38 -12.60
CA LEU A 274 -7.21 0.30 -11.65
C LEU A 274 -8.44 -0.58 -11.40
N SER A 275 -9.65 -0.03 -11.52
CA SER A 275 -10.90 -0.74 -11.19
C SER A 275 -11.59 -1.41 -12.38
N SER A 276 -11.37 -0.91 -13.60
CA SER A 276 -12.00 -1.44 -14.83
C SER A 276 -10.96 -1.62 -15.94
N PRO A 277 -10.63 -2.86 -16.34
CA PRO A 277 -9.71 -3.09 -17.46
C PRO A 277 -10.19 -2.48 -18.77
N ALA A 278 -11.50 -2.47 -19.03
CA ALA A 278 -12.10 -1.94 -20.25
C ALA A 278 -11.97 -0.41 -20.34
N LEU A 279 -12.35 0.31 -19.28
CA LEU A 279 -12.17 1.77 -19.22
C LEU A 279 -10.69 2.15 -19.10
N GLY A 280 -9.86 1.32 -18.46
CA GLY A 280 -8.41 1.48 -18.44
C GLY A 280 -7.77 1.48 -19.82
N GLN A 281 -8.23 0.62 -20.75
CA GLN A 281 -7.78 0.69 -22.16
C GLN A 281 -8.21 2.00 -22.84
N LEU A 282 -9.43 2.49 -22.59
CA LEU A 282 -9.88 3.79 -23.10
C LEU A 282 -8.97 4.92 -22.60
N VAL A 283 -8.72 4.99 -21.29
CA VAL A 283 -7.79 5.99 -20.70
C VAL A 283 -6.39 5.88 -21.30
N LYS A 284 -5.86 4.65 -21.48
CA LYS A 284 -4.55 4.40 -22.11
C LYS A 284 -4.47 4.90 -23.57
N SER A 285 -5.59 4.88 -24.30
CA SER A 285 -5.66 5.37 -25.68
C SER A 285 -5.90 6.88 -25.81
N GLU A 286 -6.61 7.50 -24.87
CA GLU A 286 -7.07 8.89 -24.94
C GLU A 286 -6.16 9.86 -24.14
N VAL A 287 -5.32 9.37 -23.22
CA VAL A 287 -4.33 10.15 -22.45
C VAL A 287 -2.92 9.92 -23.03
N PRO A 288 -2.35 10.87 -23.80
CA PRO A 288 -1.00 10.69 -24.36
C PRO A 288 0.07 10.68 -23.26
N LEU A 289 1.07 9.80 -23.38
CA LEU A 289 2.25 9.82 -22.50
C LEU A 289 2.96 11.19 -22.50
N SER A 290 2.94 11.90 -23.64
CA SER A 290 3.44 13.28 -23.73
C SER A 290 2.72 14.27 -22.80
N ARG A 291 1.45 14.04 -22.46
CA ARG A 291 0.69 14.88 -21.53
C ARG A 291 1.06 14.59 -20.08
N LEU A 292 1.19 13.31 -19.72
CA LEU A 292 1.65 12.92 -18.39
C LEU A 292 3.07 13.46 -18.10
N LEU A 293 3.94 13.49 -19.11
CA LEU A 293 5.27 14.11 -18.98
C LEU A 293 5.21 15.60 -18.65
N VAL A 294 4.30 16.37 -19.27
CA VAL A 294 4.10 17.79 -18.93
C VAL A 294 3.62 17.93 -17.49
N HIS A 295 2.67 17.11 -17.04
CA HIS A 295 2.17 17.10 -15.66
C HIS A 295 3.20 16.65 -14.61
N LEU A 296 4.19 15.86 -15.00
CA LEU A 296 5.32 15.51 -14.14
C LEU A 296 6.38 16.62 -14.08
N GLN A 297 6.41 17.53 -15.07
CA GLN A 297 7.43 18.58 -15.18
C GLN A 297 7.04 19.93 -14.55
N VAL A 298 5.81 20.08 -14.04
CA VAL A 298 5.39 21.26 -13.26
C VAL A 298 5.97 21.24 -11.84
N MET A 299 6.01 22.42 -11.19
CA MET A 299 6.48 22.56 -9.80
C MET A 299 5.42 22.18 -8.74
N ASN A 300 4.19 21.83 -9.13
CA ASN A 300 3.12 21.45 -8.20
C ASN A 300 3.24 19.96 -7.84
N GLN A 301 3.71 19.68 -6.62
CA GLN A 301 3.93 18.31 -6.13
C GLN A 301 2.66 17.44 -6.09
N GLN A 302 1.48 18.00 -5.79
CA GLN A 302 0.23 17.23 -5.82
C GLN A 302 -0.11 16.79 -7.25
N LEU A 303 0.02 17.70 -8.23
CA LEU A 303 -0.18 17.40 -9.64
C LEU A 303 0.86 16.38 -10.15
N GLN A 304 2.14 16.53 -9.80
CA GLN A 304 3.17 15.53 -10.10
C GLN A 304 2.84 14.15 -9.51
N THR A 305 2.38 14.10 -8.26
CA THR A 305 2.13 12.83 -7.56
C THR A 305 0.94 12.09 -8.16
N LYS A 306 -0.21 12.73 -8.34
CA LYS A 306 -1.38 12.07 -8.96
C LYS A 306 -1.17 11.82 -10.48
N ALA A 307 -0.26 12.55 -11.15
CA ALA A 307 0.21 12.21 -12.50
C ALA A 307 1.10 10.95 -12.54
N MET A 308 1.98 10.78 -11.54
CA MET A 308 2.77 9.55 -11.38
C MET A 308 1.88 8.36 -11.02
N ALA A 309 0.83 8.58 -10.21
CA ALA A 309 -0.17 7.58 -9.89
C ALA A 309 -0.86 7.04 -11.15
N LEU A 310 -1.44 7.92 -11.98
CA LEU A 310 -2.04 7.50 -13.26
C LEU A 310 -1.01 6.85 -14.21
N LEU A 311 0.23 7.36 -14.29
CA LEU A 311 1.28 6.75 -15.10
C LEU A 311 1.59 5.31 -14.66
N THR A 312 1.77 5.07 -13.35
CA THR A 312 2.05 3.72 -12.84
C THR A 312 0.85 2.80 -12.95
N ALA A 313 -0.38 3.30 -12.75
CA ALA A 313 -1.61 2.54 -12.98
C ALA A 313 -1.73 2.05 -14.44
N LEU A 314 -1.47 2.93 -15.41
CA LEU A 314 -1.45 2.58 -16.84
C LEU A 314 -0.36 1.55 -17.18
N LEU A 315 0.82 1.65 -16.54
CA LEU A 315 1.90 0.67 -16.70
C LEU A 315 1.59 -0.68 -16.04
N GLN A 316 0.88 -0.71 -14.90
CA GLN A 316 0.38 -1.95 -14.28
C GLN A 316 -0.62 -2.65 -15.20
N GLY A 317 -1.59 -1.90 -15.75
CA GLY A 317 -2.63 -2.41 -16.67
C GLY A 317 -2.17 -2.73 -18.09
N ALA A 318 -0.94 -2.37 -18.46
CA ALA A 318 -0.34 -2.70 -19.76
C ALA A 318 0.27 -4.12 -19.76
N SER A 319 0.18 -4.81 -20.91
CA SER A 319 0.87 -6.08 -21.14
C SER A 319 2.40 -5.89 -21.15
N PRO A 320 3.23 -6.95 -20.96
CA PRO A 320 4.68 -6.80 -20.87
C PRO A 320 5.34 -6.17 -22.11
N ALA A 321 4.78 -6.38 -23.30
CA ALA A 321 5.27 -5.76 -24.54
C ALA A 321 4.92 -4.26 -24.58
N GLU A 322 3.63 -3.91 -24.42
CA GLU A 322 3.19 -2.52 -24.39
C GLU A 322 3.88 -1.71 -23.28
N ARG A 323 4.06 -2.31 -22.09
CA ARG A 323 4.76 -1.69 -20.96
C ARG A 323 6.20 -1.34 -21.32
N LYS A 324 6.89 -2.20 -22.07
CA LYS A 324 8.23 -1.90 -22.58
C LYS A 324 8.19 -0.71 -23.53
N ASP A 325 7.31 -0.74 -24.54
CA ASP A 325 7.22 0.31 -25.56
C ASP A 325 6.84 1.68 -24.93
N MET A 326 5.93 1.68 -23.96
CA MET A 326 5.57 2.87 -23.17
C MET A 326 6.76 3.40 -22.37
N LEU A 327 7.50 2.53 -21.67
CA LEU A 327 8.68 2.93 -20.89
C LEU A 327 9.82 3.44 -21.80
N ASP A 328 10.10 2.78 -22.92
CA ASP A 328 11.12 3.23 -23.88
C ASP A 328 10.77 4.61 -24.47
N GLN A 329 9.49 4.89 -24.77
CA GLN A 329 9.04 6.23 -25.19
C GLN A 329 9.23 7.31 -24.10
N LEU A 330 9.02 6.97 -22.82
CA LEU A 330 9.22 7.88 -21.69
C LEU A 330 10.71 8.14 -21.42
N TRP A 331 11.56 7.13 -21.61
CA TRP A 331 13.01 7.23 -21.46
C TRP A 331 13.66 8.04 -22.59
N GLN A 332 13.23 7.85 -23.85
CA GLN A 332 13.61 8.70 -24.98
C GLN A 332 13.25 10.18 -24.77
N ARG A 333 12.23 10.48 -23.95
CA ARG A 333 11.82 11.83 -23.55
C ARG A 333 12.46 12.31 -22.23
N ASN A 334 13.57 11.70 -21.82
CA ASN A 334 14.37 12.04 -20.64
C ASN A 334 13.66 11.94 -19.27
N LEU A 335 12.52 11.24 -19.15
CA LEU A 335 11.80 11.15 -17.87
C LEU A 335 12.68 10.55 -16.75
N ARG A 336 13.50 9.54 -17.07
CA ARG A 336 14.46 8.93 -16.12
C ARG A 336 15.34 10.00 -15.45
N GLN A 337 16.00 10.84 -16.25
CA GLN A 337 16.84 11.93 -15.74
C GLN A 337 16.03 13.01 -15.03
N PHE A 338 14.81 13.30 -15.48
CA PHE A 338 13.95 14.28 -14.82
C PHE A 338 13.56 13.82 -13.41
N ILE A 339 13.12 12.57 -13.24
CA ILE A 339 12.83 11.94 -11.95
C ILE A 339 14.06 12.03 -11.04
N TYR A 340 15.21 11.60 -11.54
CA TYR A 340 16.46 11.59 -10.76
C TYR A 340 16.86 12.98 -10.24
N LYS A 341 16.79 14.01 -11.10
CA LYS A 341 17.25 15.37 -10.77
C LYS A 341 16.23 16.18 -9.99
N ASN A 342 14.94 16.10 -10.34
CA ASN A 342 13.91 17.05 -9.87
C ASN A 342 12.89 16.45 -8.90
N ILE A 343 12.82 15.12 -8.76
CA ILE A 343 11.95 14.44 -7.79
C ILE A 343 12.78 13.79 -6.69
N ILE A 344 13.77 12.95 -7.05
CA ILE A 344 14.59 12.22 -6.08
C ILE A 344 15.60 13.13 -5.37
N HIS A 345 16.28 14.01 -6.11
CA HIS A 345 17.24 14.97 -5.57
C HIS A 345 16.65 16.40 -5.49
N SER A 346 15.33 16.50 -5.28
CA SER A 346 14.65 17.78 -5.02
C SER A 346 15.11 18.41 -3.69
N ALA A 347 15.01 19.73 -3.57
CA ALA A 347 15.28 20.45 -2.31
C ALA A 347 14.17 20.28 -1.26
N ALA A 348 12.97 19.86 -1.67
CA ALA A 348 11.86 19.51 -0.79
C ALA A 348 11.88 18.00 -0.47
N PRO A 349 11.44 17.58 0.74
CA PRO A 349 11.37 16.18 1.11
C PRO A 349 10.40 15.41 0.21
N LEU A 350 10.75 14.16 -0.10
CA LEU A 350 9.93 13.26 -0.91
C LEU A 350 8.76 12.73 -0.08
N GLY A 351 7.53 13.01 -0.48
CA GLY A 351 6.33 12.51 0.21
C GLY A 351 6.08 11.01 -0.01
N ASP A 352 5.49 10.36 1.00
CA ASP A 352 5.16 8.94 1.06
C ASP A 352 4.47 8.37 -0.18
N GLU A 353 3.49 9.09 -0.75
CA GLU A 353 2.84 8.69 -2.01
C GLU A 353 3.83 8.63 -3.16
N MET A 354 4.64 9.67 -3.37
CA MET A 354 5.61 9.70 -4.47
C MET A 354 6.70 8.64 -4.28
N ALA A 355 7.15 8.39 -3.04
CA ALA A 355 8.09 7.32 -2.74
C ALA A 355 7.52 5.92 -3.09
N HIS A 356 6.24 5.67 -2.78
CA HIS A 356 5.54 4.45 -3.21
C HIS A 356 5.48 4.34 -4.74
N HIS A 357 5.08 5.39 -5.45
CA HIS A 357 5.01 5.37 -6.91
C HIS A 357 6.38 5.19 -7.59
N LEU A 358 7.47 5.68 -7.00
CA LEU A 358 8.84 5.42 -7.48
C LEU A 358 9.28 3.97 -7.22
N TYR A 359 8.90 3.37 -6.10
CA TYR A 359 9.07 1.93 -5.86
C TYR A 359 8.31 1.08 -6.88
N VAL A 360 7.05 1.42 -7.18
CA VAL A 360 6.23 0.75 -8.20
C VAL A 360 6.88 0.90 -9.59
N LEU A 361 7.30 2.10 -9.97
CA LEU A 361 7.94 2.37 -11.26
C LEU A 361 9.28 1.63 -11.41
N GLN A 362 10.09 1.54 -10.35
CA GLN A 362 11.30 0.72 -10.34
C GLN A 362 10.97 -0.76 -10.52
N SER A 363 9.99 -1.28 -9.76
CA SER A 363 9.59 -2.68 -9.78
C SER A 363 9.03 -3.10 -11.15
N LEU A 364 8.21 -2.25 -11.78
CA LEU A 364 7.71 -2.45 -13.14
C LEU A 364 8.83 -2.40 -14.20
N THR A 365 9.84 -1.56 -14.00
CA THR A 365 11.01 -1.47 -14.89
C THR A 365 11.91 -2.69 -14.77
N LEU A 366 12.19 -3.16 -13.56
CA LEU A 366 12.93 -4.41 -13.30
C LEU A 366 12.15 -5.64 -13.79
N GLY A 367 10.81 -5.63 -13.69
CA GLY A 367 9.93 -6.67 -14.22
C GLY A 367 10.04 -6.88 -15.75
N LEU A 368 10.54 -5.90 -16.52
CA LEU A 368 10.83 -6.11 -17.95
C LEU A 368 11.95 -7.14 -18.19
N LEU A 369 12.76 -7.46 -17.18
CA LEU A 369 13.82 -8.46 -17.25
C LEU A 369 13.29 -9.88 -17.02
N GLU A 370 12.14 -10.04 -16.36
CA GLU A 370 11.53 -11.33 -15.99
C GLU A 370 11.30 -12.27 -17.20
N PRO A 371 10.83 -11.81 -18.39
CA PRO A 371 10.69 -12.67 -19.55
C PRO A 371 12.02 -13.24 -20.07
N ARG A 372 13.12 -12.46 -20.02
CA ARG A 372 14.47 -12.95 -20.39
C ARG A 372 15.06 -13.84 -19.29
N MET A 373 14.79 -13.51 -18.03
CA MET A 373 15.18 -14.34 -16.87
C MET A 373 14.54 -15.74 -16.89
N ARG A 374 13.34 -15.86 -17.47
CA ARG A 374 12.60 -17.12 -17.59
C ARG A 374 12.66 -17.80 -18.96
N MET A 375 13.39 -17.23 -19.92
CA MET A 375 13.59 -17.85 -21.24
C MET A 375 14.88 -18.68 -21.22
N PRO A 376 14.83 -20.02 -21.39
CA PRO A 376 16.03 -20.83 -21.59
C PRO A 376 16.63 -20.59 -22.99
N LEU A 377 17.89 -20.99 -23.19
CA LEU A 377 18.49 -21.00 -24.53
C LEU A 377 17.82 -22.07 -25.42
N ASP A 378 17.31 -21.66 -26.58
CA ASP A 378 16.93 -22.55 -27.66
C ASP A 378 18.15 -22.83 -28.56
N PRO A 379 18.66 -24.07 -28.64
CA PRO A 379 19.79 -24.41 -29.50
C PRO A 379 19.45 -24.38 -31.00
N TYR A 380 18.18 -24.38 -31.39
CA TYR A 380 17.76 -24.31 -32.78
C TYR A 380 17.71 -22.86 -33.30
N SER A 381 17.34 -21.90 -32.46
CA SER A 381 17.35 -20.46 -32.76
C SER A 381 18.68 -19.99 -33.36
N GLN A 382 18.61 -19.34 -34.52
CA GLN A 382 19.78 -18.79 -35.19
C GLN A 382 20.34 -17.57 -34.44
N GLU A 383 19.46 -16.65 -34.03
CA GLU A 383 19.83 -15.42 -33.32
C GLU A 383 20.59 -15.74 -32.02
N GLN A 384 20.13 -16.72 -31.24
CA GLN A 384 20.77 -17.10 -29.98
C GLN A 384 22.12 -17.81 -30.19
N ARG A 385 22.27 -18.58 -31.27
CA ARG A 385 23.56 -19.15 -31.69
C ARG A 385 24.54 -18.06 -32.16
N GLU A 386 24.06 -17.04 -32.86
CA GLU A 386 24.87 -15.89 -33.29
C GLU A 386 25.28 -15.02 -32.10
N GLN A 387 24.39 -14.82 -31.13
CA GLN A 387 24.67 -14.19 -29.83
C GLN A 387 25.82 -14.90 -29.08
N LEU A 388 25.77 -16.23 -28.96
CA LEU A 388 26.85 -17.02 -28.35
C LEU A 388 28.16 -16.94 -29.14
N GLN A 389 28.11 -16.90 -30.48
CA GLN A 389 29.31 -16.76 -31.31
C GLN A 389 29.94 -15.37 -31.20
N ALA A 390 29.13 -14.31 -31.11
CA ALA A 390 29.59 -12.95 -30.91
C ALA A 390 30.28 -12.77 -29.54
N LEU A 391 29.74 -13.40 -28.48
CA LEU A 391 30.38 -13.40 -27.16
C LEU A 391 31.78 -14.04 -27.20
N ARG A 392 31.92 -15.16 -27.92
CA ARG A 392 33.21 -15.85 -28.16
C ARG A 392 34.18 -14.99 -28.95
N GLN A 393 33.74 -14.41 -30.07
CA GLN A 393 34.56 -13.55 -30.94
C GLN A 393 35.03 -12.26 -30.26
N ALA A 394 34.29 -11.74 -29.28
CA ALA A 394 34.71 -10.58 -28.49
C ALA A 394 35.78 -10.89 -27.42
N ALA A 395 36.01 -12.18 -27.11
CA ALA A 395 37.04 -12.62 -26.15
C ALA A 395 38.29 -13.18 -26.84
N PHE A 396 38.10 -13.93 -27.92
CA PHE A 396 39.16 -14.49 -28.74
C PHE A 396 39.08 -13.85 -30.12
N GLU A 397 40.01 -12.93 -30.41
CA GLU A 397 40.24 -12.49 -31.78
C GLU A 397 40.50 -13.72 -32.66
N PRO A 398 39.99 -13.76 -33.90
CA PRO A 398 40.49 -14.72 -34.86
C PRO A 398 41.97 -14.38 -35.11
N GLU A 399 42.88 -15.22 -34.60
CA GLU A 399 44.27 -15.25 -35.06
C GLU A 399 44.26 -15.20 -36.60
N GLY A 400 45.18 -14.44 -37.19
CA GLY A 400 45.15 -14.06 -38.61
C GLY A 400 45.33 -15.22 -39.59
N GLU A 401 44.35 -16.12 -39.67
CA GLU A 401 44.27 -17.20 -40.65
C GLU A 401 44.16 -16.59 -42.05
N SER A 402 45.30 -16.55 -42.72
CA SER A 402 45.42 -16.20 -44.13
C SER A 402 44.36 -16.93 -44.97
N LEU A 403 43.73 -16.21 -45.90
CA LEU A 403 42.54 -16.59 -46.67
C LEU A 403 42.70 -17.82 -47.60
N GLY A 404 43.77 -18.61 -47.46
CA GLY A 404 44.14 -19.72 -48.34
C GLY A 404 43.95 -21.14 -47.80
N THR A 405 43.73 -21.37 -46.50
CA THR A 405 43.66 -22.74 -45.92
C THR A 405 42.40 -23.01 -45.11
N GLY A 406 41.36 -23.54 -45.77
CA GLY A 406 40.08 -23.84 -45.11
C GLY A 406 40.16 -24.99 -44.09
N LEU A 407 40.08 -24.67 -42.80
CA LEU A 407 39.87 -25.67 -41.74
C LEU A 407 38.64 -26.54 -42.02
N SER A 408 38.74 -27.84 -41.80
CA SER A 408 37.57 -28.74 -41.88
C SER A 408 36.47 -28.34 -40.87
N ALA A 409 35.22 -28.69 -41.18
CA ALA A 409 34.08 -28.38 -40.31
C ALA A 409 34.27 -28.95 -38.89
N ASP A 410 34.90 -30.11 -38.76
CA ASP A 410 35.16 -30.76 -37.46
C ASP A 410 36.25 -30.05 -36.66
N ARG A 411 37.32 -29.55 -37.31
CA ARG A 411 38.33 -28.72 -36.63
C ARG A 411 37.71 -27.43 -36.13
N ARG A 412 36.87 -26.75 -36.94
CA ARG A 412 36.14 -25.54 -36.53
C ARG A 412 35.17 -25.80 -35.37
N ARG A 413 34.43 -26.92 -35.38
CA ARG A 413 33.56 -27.34 -34.26
C ARG A 413 34.37 -27.61 -32.99
N SER A 414 35.51 -28.30 -33.09
CA SER A 414 36.39 -28.62 -31.95
C SER A 414 37.03 -27.39 -31.32
N LEU A 415 37.47 -26.41 -32.13
CA LEU A 415 38.00 -25.13 -31.66
C LEU A 415 36.94 -24.35 -30.87
N CYS A 416 35.75 -24.19 -31.44
CA CYS A 416 34.62 -23.50 -30.81
C CYS A 416 34.25 -24.13 -29.44
N ALA A 417 34.18 -25.46 -29.37
CA ALA A 417 33.91 -26.21 -28.14
C ALA A 417 35.02 -26.09 -27.07
N ARG A 418 36.27 -25.87 -27.48
CA ARG A 418 37.41 -25.59 -26.59
C ARG A 418 37.36 -24.15 -26.06
N GLU A 419 36.96 -23.20 -26.89
CA GLU A 419 36.85 -21.79 -26.53
C GLU A 419 35.68 -21.50 -25.59
N PHE A 420 34.54 -22.18 -25.74
CA PHE A 420 33.47 -22.08 -24.74
C PHE A 420 33.90 -22.62 -23.36
N ARG A 421 34.72 -23.68 -23.31
CA ARG A 421 35.37 -24.09 -22.05
C ARG A 421 36.36 -23.05 -21.53
N LYS A 422 37.14 -22.39 -22.39
CA LYS A 422 38.01 -21.26 -21.99
C LYS A 422 37.23 -20.05 -21.45
N LEU A 423 35.99 -19.83 -21.91
CA LEU A 423 35.06 -18.85 -21.34
C LEU A 423 34.48 -19.27 -19.97
N GLY A 424 34.80 -20.46 -19.46
CA GLY A 424 34.28 -20.94 -18.18
C GLY A 424 32.81 -21.35 -18.21
N PHE A 425 32.31 -21.82 -19.35
CA PHE A 425 31.11 -22.67 -19.37
C PHE A 425 31.45 -24.05 -18.78
N SER A 426 30.52 -24.65 -18.04
CA SER A 426 30.74 -25.93 -17.37
C SER A 426 30.90 -27.07 -18.38
N ASN A 427 30.20 -26.94 -19.51
CA ASN A 427 30.18 -27.94 -20.59
C ASN A 427 30.80 -27.39 -21.88
N SER A 428 31.13 -28.30 -22.81
CA SER A 428 31.53 -27.93 -24.18
C SER A 428 30.38 -27.34 -25.02
N ASN A 429 29.15 -27.37 -24.49
CA ASN A 429 27.96 -26.78 -25.07
C ASN A 429 27.34 -25.78 -24.07
N PRO A 430 27.44 -24.45 -24.32
CA PRO A 430 26.83 -23.42 -23.49
C PRO A 430 25.33 -23.59 -23.21
N GLY A 431 24.60 -24.31 -24.08
CA GLY A 431 23.16 -24.52 -23.92
C GLY A 431 22.78 -25.21 -22.61
N GLN A 432 23.58 -26.16 -22.13
CA GLN A 432 23.29 -26.87 -20.88
C GLN A 432 23.43 -25.98 -19.63
N ASP A 433 24.26 -24.93 -19.69
CA ASP A 433 24.39 -23.95 -18.62
C ASP A 433 23.29 -22.86 -18.68
N LEU A 434 22.77 -22.56 -19.88
CA LEU A 434 21.74 -21.53 -20.14
C LEU A 434 20.31 -22.08 -20.30
N GLU A 435 20.12 -23.39 -20.26
CA GLU A 435 18.83 -24.08 -20.13
C GLU A 435 18.22 -23.87 -18.72
N ARG A 436 19.07 -23.64 -17.71
CA ARG A 436 18.62 -23.43 -16.33
C ARG A 436 18.01 -22.03 -16.14
N VAL A 437 16.77 -22.03 -15.66
CA VAL A 437 15.97 -20.85 -15.31
C VAL A 437 15.69 -20.83 -13.79
N PRO A 438 15.89 -19.68 -13.09
CA PRO A 438 16.67 -18.53 -13.52
C PRO A 438 18.17 -18.90 -13.69
N PRO A 439 18.95 -18.12 -14.46
CA PRO A 439 18.62 -16.83 -15.07
C PRO A 439 18.31 -16.89 -16.57
N GLY A 440 18.39 -18.08 -17.20
CA GLY A 440 18.17 -18.23 -18.65
C GLY A 440 19.00 -17.24 -19.49
N LEU A 441 18.36 -16.67 -20.51
CA LEU A 441 18.98 -15.75 -21.46
C LEU A 441 19.36 -14.38 -20.88
N LEU A 442 18.82 -13.97 -19.73
CA LEU A 442 19.25 -12.72 -19.09
C LEU A 442 20.75 -12.73 -18.72
N ALA A 443 21.31 -13.91 -18.45
CA ALA A 443 22.76 -14.03 -18.26
C ALA A 443 23.55 -13.86 -19.58
N LEU A 444 23.01 -14.32 -20.71
CA LEU A 444 23.61 -14.08 -22.03
C LEU A 444 23.54 -12.60 -22.41
N ASP A 445 22.42 -11.93 -22.13
CA ASP A 445 22.25 -10.49 -22.30
C ASP A 445 23.27 -9.71 -21.45
N ASN A 446 23.44 -10.07 -20.18
CA ASN A 446 24.45 -9.50 -19.27
C ASN A 446 25.88 -9.69 -19.80
N MET A 447 26.25 -10.90 -20.24
CA MET A 447 27.58 -11.19 -20.77
C MET A 447 27.87 -10.40 -22.05
N LEU A 448 26.90 -10.31 -22.97
CA LEU A 448 27.00 -9.53 -24.21
C LEU A 448 26.99 -8.01 -23.96
N TYR A 449 26.28 -7.54 -22.94
CA TYR A 449 26.33 -6.14 -22.53
C TYR A 449 27.73 -5.78 -22.04
N PHE A 450 28.32 -6.58 -21.14
CA PHE A 450 29.68 -6.39 -20.63
C PHE A 450 30.74 -6.46 -21.74
N SER A 451 30.64 -7.42 -22.67
CA SER A 451 31.58 -7.53 -23.79
C SER A 451 31.51 -6.37 -24.79
N ARG A 452 30.38 -5.65 -24.86
CA ARG A 452 30.18 -4.51 -25.78
C ARG A 452 30.48 -3.15 -25.13
N HIS A 453 30.10 -2.96 -23.87
CA HIS A 453 30.22 -1.66 -23.18
C HIS A 453 31.53 -1.53 -22.39
N ALA A 454 32.14 -2.65 -21.98
CA ALA A 454 33.43 -2.68 -21.29
C ALA A 454 34.41 -3.70 -21.93
N PRO A 455 34.65 -3.66 -23.25
CA PRO A 455 35.42 -4.69 -23.97
C PRO A 455 36.82 -4.90 -23.37
N SER A 456 37.53 -3.82 -23.01
CA SER A 456 38.86 -3.93 -22.40
C SER A 456 38.87 -4.51 -20.99
N ALA A 457 37.73 -4.54 -20.28
CA ALA A 457 37.56 -5.24 -19.01
C ALA A 457 37.14 -6.71 -19.24
N TYR A 458 36.27 -6.95 -20.24
CA TYR A 458 35.84 -8.28 -20.64
C TYR A 458 36.98 -9.14 -21.19
N SER A 459 37.69 -8.69 -22.23
CA SER A 459 38.80 -9.43 -22.81
C SER A 459 39.93 -9.62 -21.78
N ARG A 460 40.17 -8.64 -20.89
CA ARG A 460 41.08 -8.81 -19.75
C ARG A 460 40.63 -9.94 -18.82
N PHE A 461 39.37 -9.95 -18.37
CA PHE A 461 38.84 -11.03 -17.51
C PHE A 461 39.06 -12.40 -18.17
N VAL A 462 38.62 -12.57 -19.42
CA VAL A 462 38.65 -13.88 -20.09
C VAL A 462 40.09 -14.31 -20.38
N LEU A 463 40.97 -13.42 -20.86
CA LEU A 463 42.35 -13.78 -21.17
C LEU A 463 43.18 -14.03 -19.90
N GLU A 464 43.03 -13.23 -18.84
CA GLU A 464 43.73 -13.43 -17.55
C GLU A 464 43.38 -14.77 -16.87
N ASN A 465 42.19 -15.34 -17.14
CA ASN A 465 41.76 -16.60 -16.55
C ASN A 465 41.96 -17.79 -17.51
N SER A 466 41.72 -17.63 -18.82
CA SER A 466 41.81 -18.71 -19.82
C SER A 466 43.21 -18.99 -20.38
N SER A 467 44.21 -18.23 -19.92
CA SER A 467 45.65 -18.47 -20.15
C SER A 467 46.37 -19.09 -18.94
N ARG A 468 45.67 -19.32 -17.82
CA ARG A 468 46.25 -19.93 -16.62
C ARG A 468 46.39 -21.44 -16.76
N GLU A 469 47.48 -21.96 -16.22
CA GLU A 469 47.75 -23.40 -16.10
C GLU A 469 47.62 -23.90 -14.64
N ASP A 470 47.33 -23.00 -13.69
CA ASP A 470 47.01 -23.33 -12.30
C ASP A 470 45.49 -23.45 -12.07
N LYS A 471 45.07 -23.98 -10.90
CA LYS A 471 43.66 -24.24 -10.54
C LYS A 471 42.90 -23.00 -10.04
N HIS A 472 43.38 -21.80 -10.35
CA HIS A 472 42.91 -20.53 -9.79
C HIS A 472 42.17 -19.66 -10.82
N GLU A 473 41.76 -20.25 -11.94
CA GLU A 473 40.99 -19.62 -13.00
C GLU A 473 39.53 -19.36 -12.60
N CYS A 474 39.12 -18.10 -12.64
CA CYS A 474 37.73 -17.71 -12.41
C CYS A 474 36.89 -18.01 -13.67
N PRO A 475 35.89 -18.91 -13.61
CA PRO A 475 35.13 -19.33 -14.79
C PRO A 475 34.12 -18.24 -15.17
N PHE A 476 34.43 -17.43 -16.19
CA PHE A 476 33.64 -16.22 -16.52
C PHE A 476 32.15 -16.51 -16.73
N ALA A 477 31.78 -17.51 -17.54
CA ALA A 477 30.37 -17.78 -17.85
C ALA A 477 29.61 -18.37 -16.65
N ARG A 478 30.14 -19.40 -15.97
CA ARG A 478 29.55 -19.95 -14.72
C ARG A 478 29.35 -18.85 -13.67
N SER A 479 30.35 -17.97 -13.51
CA SER A 479 30.28 -16.82 -12.60
C SER A 479 29.21 -15.81 -13.02
N SER A 480 29.12 -15.48 -14.31
CA SER A 480 28.14 -14.54 -14.86
C SER A 480 26.69 -15.03 -14.73
N ILE A 481 26.47 -16.33 -14.90
CA ILE A 481 25.16 -16.98 -14.70
C ILE A 481 24.75 -16.89 -13.24
N GLN A 482 25.60 -17.33 -12.30
CA GLN A 482 25.27 -17.31 -10.87
C GLN A 482 25.17 -15.88 -10.31
N LEU A 483 25.98 -14.95 -10.80
CA LEU A 483 25.86 -13.52 -10.48
C LEU A 483 24.57 -12.90 -11.01
N THR A 484 24.09 -13.29 -12.19
CA THR A 484 22.80 -12.83 -12.70
C THR A 484 21.66 -13.28 -11.80
N VAL A 485 21.66 -14.55 -11.35
CA VAL A 485 20.67 -15.04 -10.36
C VAL A 485 20.73 -14.21 -9.08
N LEU A 486 21.94 -14.02 -8.53
CA LEU A 486 22.17 -13.26 -7.30
C LEU A 486 21.67 -11.80 -7.39
N LEU A 487 21.88 -11.13 -8.52
CA LEU A 487 21.37 -9.77 -8.75
C LEU A 487 19.84 -9.75 -8.89
N CYS A 488 19.24 -10.77 -9.52
CA CYS A 488 17.79 -10.91 -9.60
C CYS A 488 17.15 -11.14 -8.22
N GLU A 489 17.77 -11.94 -7.35
CA GLU A 489 17.34 -12.16 -5.96
C GLU A 489 17.45 -10.86 -5.13
N LEU A 490 18.61 -10.20 -5.15
CA LEU A 490 18.86 -8.98 -4.35
C LEU A 490 17.97 -7.80 -4.76
N LEU A 491 17.48 -7.79 -6.01
CA LEU A 491 16.61 -6.76 -6.57
C LEU A 491 15.15 -7.20 -6.74
N ARG A 492 14.79 -8.41 -6.29
CA ARG A 492 13.42 -8.97 -6.34
C ARG A 492 12.79 -8.95 -7.74
N VAL A 493 13.59 -9.30 -8.76
CA VAL A 493 13.17 -9.24 -10.17
C VAL A 493 12.04 -10.24 -10.44
N GLY A 494 10.86 -9.73 -10.82
CA GLY A 494 9.67 -10.54 -11.07
C GLY A 494 8.83 -10.86 -9.81
N GLU A 495 9.09 -10.21 -8.68
CA GLU A 495 8.13 -10.17 -7.56
C GLU A 495 7.01 -9.16 -7.83
N PRO A 496 5.77 -9.40 -7.34
CA PRO A 496 4.68 -8.43 -7.45
C PRO A 496 4.96 -7.17 -6.62
N CYS A 497 4.43 -6.03 -7.07
CA CYS A 497 4.51 -4.78 -6.31
C CYS A 497 3.66 -4.87 -5.03
N SER A 498 4.24 -4.57 -3.88
CA SER A 498 3.51 -4.42 -2.62
C SER A 498 2.66 -3.13 -2.63
N GLU A 499 1.44 -3.16 -2.09
CA GLU A 499 0.53 -2.00 -2.08
C GLU A 499 0.96 -0.85 -1.14
N THR A 500 1.97 -1.06 -0.28
CA THR A 500 2.39 -0.05 0.73
C THR A 500 3.91 0.22 0.77
N ALA A 501 4.72 -0.51 0.01
CA ALA A 501 6.17 -0.33 0.07
C ALA A 501 6.63 0.97 -0.62
N GLN A 502 7.63 1.62 -0.02
CA GLN A 502 8.22 2.90 -0.47
C GLN A 502 9.71 2.77 -0.79
N ASP A 503 10.28 1.56 -0.70
CA ASP A 503 11.72 1.34 -0.72
C ASP A 503 12.25 1.15 -2.15
N PHE A 504 12.84 2.21 -2.71
CA PHE A 504 13.52 2.19 -4.01
C PHE A 504 15.00 2.57 -3.89
N SER A 505 15.77 2.21 -4.90
CA SER A 505 17.22 2.48 -5.03
C SER A 505 17.45 3.59 -6.07
N PRO A 506 17.79 4.83 -5.66
CA PRO A 506 17.90 5.99 -6.55
C PRO A 506 18.76 5.78 -7.81
N MET A 507 19.83 4.97 -7.71
CA MET A 507 20.76 4.74 -8.82
C MET A 507 20.10 4.19 -10.11
N PHE A 508 19.00 3.45 -10.02
CA PHE A 508 18.28 2.94 -11.21
C PHE A 508 17.59 4.04 -12.04
N PHE A 509 17.40 5.23 -11.46
CA PHE A 509 16.95 6.43 -12.17
C PHE A 509 18.13 7.29 -12.67
N GLY A 510 19.37 7.01 -12.25
CA GLY A 510 20.55 7.79 -12.62
C GLY A 510 21.13 7.46 -13.99
N GLN A 511 20.97 6.22 -14.47
CA GLN A 511 21.60 5.73 -15.69
C GLN A 511 20.70 4.77 -16.49
N ASP A 512 20.76 4.83 -17.82
CA ASP A 512 20.10 3.87 -18.70
C ASP A 512 20.71 2.47 -18.51
N GLN A 513 19.90 1.42 -18.67
CA GLN A 513 20.36 0.02 -18.53
C GLN A 513 21.06 -0.31 -17.19
N SER A 514 20.71 0.41 -16.11
CA SER A 514 21.35 0.31 -14.78
C SER A 514 21.52 -1.11 -14.22
N PHE A 515 20.65 -2.07 -14.56
CA PHE A 515 20.82 -3.48 -14.16
C PHE A 515 22.05 -4.14 -14.81
N HIS A 516 22.25 -3.92 -16.11
CA HIS A 516 23.40 -4.45 -16.85
C HIS A 516 24.70 -3.76 -16.43
N GLU A 517 24.67 -2.47 -16.12
CA GLU A 517 25.82 -1.74 -15.57
C GLU A 517 26.17 -2.17 -14.14
N LEU A 518 25.16 -2.45 -13.31
CA LEU A 518 25.35 -3.07 -12.00
C LEU A 518 25.99 -4.46 -12.13
N PHE A 519 25.59 -5.26 -13.13
CA PHE A 519 26.28 -6.51 -13.47
C PHE A 519 27.74 -6.27 -13.89
N CYS A 520 28.02 -5.29 -14.76
CA CYS A 520 29.38 -4.93 -15.18
C CYS A 520 30.31 -4.57 -13.99
N VAL A 521 29.80 -3.86 -12.98
CA VAL A 521 30.57 -3.59 -11.74
C VAL A 521 30.72 -4.87 -10.90
N SER A 522 29.65 -5.66 -10.77
CA SER A 522 29.61 -6.82 -9.88
C SER A 522 30.43 -8.02 -10.40
N ILE A 523 30.57 -8.21 -11.72
CA ILE A 523 31.41 -9.27 -12.29
C ILE A 523 32.91 -8.94 -12.13
N GLN A 524 33.28 -7.65 -12.18
CA GLN A 524 34.63 -7.20 -11.88
C GLN A 524 34.96 -7.34 -10.38
N LEU A 525 34.01 -7.03 -9.49
CA LEU A 525 34.11 -7.34 -8.06
C LEU A 525 34.32 -8.84 -7.81
N LEU A 526 33.55 -9.71 -8.46
CA LEU A 526 33.66 -11.17 -8.32
C LEU A 526 35.07 -11.65 -8.68
N ASN A 527 35.65 -11.18 -9.80
CA ASN A 527 37.03 -11.52 -10.19
C ASN A 527 38.08 -10.99 -9.17
N LYS A 528 37.85 -9.80 -8.59
CA LYS A 528 38.69 -9.25 -7.53
C LYS A 528 38.62 -10.12 -6.27
N THR A 529 37.44 -10.39 -5.75
CA THR A 529 37.21 -11.23 -4.56
C THR A 529 37.76 -12.65 -4.76
N TRP A 530 37.58 -13.26 -5.94
CA TRP A 530 38.17 -14.57 -6.29
C TRP A 530 39.70 -14.57 -6.14
N LYS A 531 40.37 -13.53 -6.66
CA LYS A 531 41.83 -13.35 -6.56
C LYS A 531 42.29 -13.05 -5.13
N GLU A 532 41.55 -12.20 -4.39
CA GLU A 532 41.81 -11.90 -2.98
C GLU A 532 41.70 -13.15 -2.09
N MET A 533 40.73 -14.03 -2.37
CA MET A 533 40.55 -15.31 -1.70
C MET A 533 41.55 -16.39 -2.15
N ARG A 534 42.31 -16.17 -3.24
CA ARG A 534 43.10 -17.20 -3.95
C ARG A 534 42.28 -18.46 -4.26
N ALA A 535 41.02 -18.26 -4.65
CA ALA A 535 40.02 -19.31 -4.78
C ALA A 535 40.35 -20.32 -5.88
N THR A 536 39.77 -21.52 -5.75
CA THR A 536 39.73 -22.58 -6.77
C THR A 536 38.29 -22.90 -7.17
N GLN A 537 38.09 -23.79 -8.15
CA GLN A 537 36.74 -24.27 -8.52
C GLN A 537 35.96 -24.90 -7.35
N GLU A 538 36.65 -25.41 -6.33
CA GLU A 538 36.06 -25.99 -5.11
C GLU A 538 35.61 -24.91 -4.09
N ASP A 539 36.09 -23.68 -4.24
CA ASP A 539 35.72 -22.53 -3.40
C ASP A 539 34.60 -21.68 -4.01
N PHE A 540 34.15 -22.00 -5.22
CA PHE A 540 33.22 -21.17 -6.01
C PHE A 540 32.01 -20.68 -5.21
N ASP A 541 31.33 -21.57 -4.49
CA ASP A 541 30.13 -21.21 -3.71
C ASP A 541 30.47 -20.32 -2.49
N LYS A 542 31.68 -20.47 -1.92
CA LYS A 542 32.20 -19.61 -0.84
C LYS A 542 32.48 -18.19 -1.37
N VAL A 543 33.08 -18.08 -2.57
CA VAL A 543 33.29 -16.79 -3.26
C VAL A 543 31.94 -16.13 -3.56
N MET A 544 30.98 -16.87 -4.11
CA MET A 544 29.62 -16.37 -4.35
C MET A 544 28.93 -15.91 -3.06
N GLN A 545 29.15 -16.57 -1.93
CA GLN A 545 28.63 -16.13 -0.62
C GLN A 545 29.28 -14.81 -0.15
N VAL A 546 30.59 -14.64 -0.32
CA VAL A 546 31.28 -13.36 -0.03
C VAL A 546 30.77 -12.26 -0.94
N VAL A 547 30.61 -12.52 -2.25
CA VAL A 547 30.08 -11.53 -3.21
C VAL A 547 28.63 -11.17 -2.90
N ARG A 548 27.77 -12.15 -2.54
CA ARG A 548 26.41 -11.87 -2.03
C ARG A 548 26.44 -10.91 -0.84
N GLU A 549 27.35 -11.11 0.11
CA GLU A 549 27.49 -10.24 1.28
C GLU A 549 28.00 -8.83 0.90
N GLN A 550 29.02 -8.72 0.04
CA GLN A 550 29.55 -7.45 -0.46
C GLN A 550 28.46 -6.63 -1.17
N LEU A 551 27.69 -7.27 -2.04
CA LEU A 551 26.59 -6.65 -2.77
C LEU A 551 25.44 -6.28 -1.83
N ALA A 552 24.98 -7.18 -0.97
CA ALA A 552 23.87 -6.93 -0.05
C ALA A 552 24.18 -5.81 0.96
N ARG A 553 25.35 -5.85 1.62
CA ARG A 553 25.78 -4.78 2.55
C ARG A 553 25.91 -3.43 1.83
N THR A 554 26.28 -3.40 0.54
CA THR A 554 26.40 -2.15 -0.23
C THR A 554 25.04 -1.62 -0.71
N LEU A 555 24.16 -2.48 -1.22
CA LEU A 555 22.81 -2.11 -1.66
C LEU A 555 21.95 -1.58 -0.49
N ALA A 556 22.12 -2.14 0.71
CA ALA A 556 21.47 -1.67 1.92
C ALA A 556 21.81 -0.21 2.30
N LEU A 557 22.93 0.35 1.80
CA LEU A 557 23.30 1.76 1.97
C LEU A 557 22.57 2.70 0.99
N LYS A 558 21.73 2.17 0.08
CA LYS A 558 20.95 2.90 -0.94
C LYS A 558 21.77 3.96 -1.69
N PRO A 559 22.89 3.58 -2.33
CA PRO A 559 23.76 4.53 -3.02
C PRO A 559 23.00 5.31 -4.10
N SER A 560 23.21 6.62 -4.13
CA SER A 560 22.51 7.52 -5.07
C SER A 560 22.88 7.27 -6.53
N SER A 561 24.10 6.80 -6.82
CA SER A 561 24.59 6.53 -8.17
C SER A 561 25.41 5.25 -8.27
N LEU A 562 25.55 4.72 -9.49
CA LEU A 562 26.36 3.53 -9.78
C LEU A 562 27.86 3.73 -9.49
N GLU A 563 28.37 4.97 -9.57
CA GLU A 563 29.78 5.26 -9.21
C GLU A 563 29.98 5.31 -7.69
N LEU A 564 28.98 5.79 -6.92
CA LEU A 564 29.00 5.66 -5.46
C LEU A 564 28.89 4.19 -5.03
N PHE A 565 28.04 3.40 -5.71
CA PHE A 565 27.99 1.95 -5.53
C PHE A 565 29.35 1.30 -5.83
N ARG A 566 29.96 1.57 -6.99
CA ARG A 566 31.29 1.08 -7.39
C ARG A 566 32.34 1.42 -6.34
N THR A 567 32.36 2.66 -5.85
CA THR A 567 33.29 3.11 -4.81
C THR A 567 33.10 2.34 -3.50
N LYS A 568 31.85 2.23 -3.00
CA LYS A 568 31.55 1.55 -1.74
C LYS A 568 31.84 0.05 -1.81
N VAL A 569 31.42 -0.63 -2.88
CA VAL A 569 31.60 -2.09 -3.00
C VAL A 569 33.07 -2.46 -3.21
N ASN A 570 33.88 -1.61 -3.84
CA ASN A 570 35.32 -1.86 -4.00
C ASN A 570 36.13 -1.61 -2.72
N ALA A 571 35.65 -0.76 -1.81
CA ALA A 571 36.25 -0.59 -0.49
C ALA A 571 36.01 -1.82 0.42
N LEU A 572 34.88 -2.50 0.24
CA LEU A 572 34.48 -3.71 0.98
C LEU A 572 35.19 -4.97 0.43
N THR A 573 36.52 -4.99 0.52
CA THR A 573 37.39 -6.12 0.11
C THR A 573 37.10 -7.40 0.90
N TYR A 574 37.58 -8.55 0.44
CA TYR A 574 37.51 -9.81 1.19
C TYR A 574 38.14 -9.67 2.59
N GLY A 575 39.26 -8.95 2.72
CA GLY A 575 39.90 -8.67 4.01
C GLY A 575 39.01 -7.87 4.95
N GLU A 576 38.28 -6.87 4.43
CA GLU A 576 37.31 -6.10 5.22
C GLU A 576 36.07 -6.93 5.58
N VAL A 577 35.57 -7.78 4.68
CA VAL A 577 34.49 -8.74 5.00
C VAL A 577 34.94 -9.73 6.08
N LEU A 578 36.17 -10.23 6.03
CA LEU A 578 36.73 -11.05 7.12
C LEU A 578 36.85 -10.26 8.42
N ARG A 579 37.30 -8.99 8.38
CA ARG A 579 37.40 -8.13 9.58
C ARG A 579 36.02 -7.87 10.20
N LEU A 580 35.00 -7.62 9.39
CA LEU A 580 33.61 -7.47 9.85
C LEU A 580 33.10 -8.77 10.46
N ARG A 581 33.20 -9.90 9.75
CA ARG A 581 32.83 -11.23 10.28
C ARG A 581 33.59 -11.60 11.56
N GLN A 582 34.86 -11.23 11.68
CA GLN A 582 35.66 -11.44 12.89
C GLN A 582 35.23 -10.51 14.03
N THR A 583 34.87 -9.26 13.74
CA THR A 583 34.32 -8.32 14.74
C THR A 583 32.96 -8.83 15.24
N GLU A 584 32.11 -9.30 14.33
CA GLU A 584 30.81 -9.92 14.61
C GLU A 584 30.98 -11.22 15.42
N ARG A 585 31.96 -12.07 15.07
CA ARG A 585 32.27 -13.31 15.81
C ARG A 585 32.90 -13.10 17.18
N LEU A 586 33.93 -12.25 17.31
CA LEU A 586 34.54 -11.95 18.62
C LEU A 586 33.51 -11.34 19.57
N HIS A 587 32.60 -10.52 19.02
CA HIS A 587 31.48 -9.99 19.78
C HIS A 587 30.51 -11.09 20.23
N GLN A 588 30.19 -12.08 19.38
CA GLN A 588 29.33 -13.23 19.73
C GLN A 588 30.01 -14.18 20.72
N GLU A 589 31.25 -14.60 20.44
CA GLU A 589 32.04 -15.51 21.30
C GLU A 589 32.27 -14.88 22.68
N GLY A 590 32.55 -13.57 22.74
CA GLY A 590 32.61 -12.81 24.00
C GLY A 590 31.26 -12.72 24.74
N THR A 591 30.13 -12.57 24.04
CA THR A 591 28.81 -12.54 24.70
C THR A 591 28.26 -13.92 25.10
N LEU A 592 28.97 -15.01 24.77
CA LEU A 592 28.59 -16.39 25.08
C LEU A 592 29.38 -17.01 26.25
N ALA A 593 30.35 -16.32 26.84
CA ALA A 593 31.08 -16.81 28.02
C ALA A 593 30.12 -16.94 29.23
N PRO A 594 30.21 -18.02 30.05
CA PRO A 594 29.22 -18.26 31.12
C PRO A 594 29.00 -17.11 32.12
N PRO A 595 30.04 -16.41 32.62
CA PRO A 595 29.84 -15.25 33.50
C PRO A 595 29.12 -14.08 32.82
N ILE A 596 29.31 -13.92 31.50
CA ILE A 596 28.63 -12.89 30.70
C ILE A 596 27.18 -13.29 30.39
N LEU A 597 26.90 -14.58 30.17
CA LEU A 597 25.53 -15.07 30.07
C LEU A 597 24.77 -14.84 31.39
N GLU A 598 25.39 -15.17 32.54
CA GLU A 598 24.82 -14.85 33.86
C GLU A 598 24.55 -13.36 34.06
N LEU A 599 25.49 -12.49 33.65
CA LEU A 599 25.31 -11.04 33.69
C LEU A 599 24.14 -10.60 32.79
N ARG A 600 24.06 -11.13 31.57
CA ARG A 600 22.98 -10.80 30.62
C ARG A 600 21.61 -11.25 31.11
N GLU A 601 21.48 -12.43 31.74
CA GLU A 601 20.22 -12.83 32.38
C GLU A 601 19.83 -11.91 33.56
N LYS A 602 20.81 -11.43 34.35
CA LYS A 602 20.58 -10.47 35.44
C LYS A 602 20.17 -9.08 34.94
N LEU A 603 20.69 -8.63 33.78
CA LEU A 603 20.38 -7.33 33.17
C LEU A 603 19.04 -7.32 32.40
N LYS A 604 18.59 -8.46 31.86
CA LYS A 604 17.36 -8.55 31.04
C LYS A 604 16.13 -7.84 31.64
N PRO A 605 15.76 -7.99 32.94
CA PRO A 605 14.54 -7.40 33.48
C PRO A 605 14.58 -5.86 33.48
N GLU A 606 15.74 -5.27 33.78
CA GLU A 606 15.96 -3.82 33.80
C GLU A 606 15.87 -3.24 32.38
N LEU A 607 16.59 -3.86 31.43
CA LEU A 607 16.60 -3.41 30.03
C LEU A 607 15.24 -3.62 29.33
N MET A 608 14.51 -4.68 29.68
CA MET A 608 13.10 -4.84 29.26
C MET A 608 12.19 -3.79 29.88
N GLY A 609 12.48 -3.31 31.09
CA GLY A 609 11.82 -2.15 31.70
C GLY A 609 12.03 -0.86 30.90
N LEU A 610 13.27 -0.60 30.46
CA LEU A 610 13.59 0.54 29.59
C LEU A 610 12.88 0.45 28.23
N ILE A 611 12.87 -0.74 27.60
CA ILE A 611 12.10 -0.96 26.35
C ILE A 611 10.62 -0.73 26.61
N ARG A 612 10.05 -1.25 27.71
CA ARG A 612 8.63 -1.06 28.06
C ARG A 612 8.29 0.43 28.19
N GLN A 613 9.13 1.21 28.87
CA GLN A 613 8.96 2.66 28.99
C GLN A 613 9.05 3.35 27.61
N GLN A 614 10.00 2.95 26.76
CA GLN A 614 10.13 3.48 25.40
C GLN A 614 8.90 3.18 24.54
N ARG A 615 8.33 1.97 24.62
CA ARG A 615 7.11 1.60 23.88
C ARG A 615 5.90 2.40 24.34
N LEU A 616 5.74 2.63 25.65
CA LEU A 616 4.68 3.48 26.18
C LEU A 616 4.84 4.94 25.72
N LEU A 617 6.06 5.48 25.72
CA LEU A 617 6.34 6.81 25.15
C LEU A 617 6.03 6.89 23.65
N ARG A 618 6.34 5.85 22.87
CA ARG A 618 5.96 5.77 21.43
C ARG A 618 4.44 5.78 21.23
N LEU A 619 3.67 5.11 22.08
CA LEU A 619 2.21 5.21 22.04
C LEU A 619 1.74 6.63 22.38
N CYS A 620 2.38 7.32 23.33
CA CYS A 620 2.04 8.70 23.72
C CYS A 620 2.40 9.74 22.64
N GLU A 621 3.49 9.55 21.90
CA GLU A 621 3.79 10.33 20.68
C GLU A 621 2.73 10.12 19.58
N GLY A 622 2.13 8.93 19.53
CA GLY A 622 1.09 8.57 18.58
C GLY A 622 1.60 8.22 17.18
N THR A 623 0.68 7.87 16.29
CA THR A 623 0.97 7.45 14.91
C THR A 623 -0.23 7.70 13.99
N LEU A 624 0.05 8.04 12.73
CA LEU A 624 -0.94 8.10 11.66
C LEU A 624 -1.13 6.71 11.02
N PHE A 625 -2.37 6.27 10.95
CA PHE A 625 -2.80 4.99 10.39
C PHE A 625 -3.67 5.21 9.16
N ARG A 626 -3.62 4.30 8.18
CA ARG A 626 -4.56 4.31 7.06
C ARG A 626 -5.94 3.83 7.54
N LYS A 627 -7.01 4.52 7.14
CA LYS A 627 -8.38 4.11 7.47
C LYS A 627 -8.77 2.88 6.63
N ILE A 628 -9.18 1.81 7.30
CA ILE A 628 -9.39 0.50 6.67
C ILE A 628 -10.67 0.52 5.82
N SER A 629 -10.52 0.39 4.50
CA SER A 629 -11.63 0.39 3.55
C SER A 629 -11.75 -0.95 2.79
N SER A 630 -12.94 -1.23 2.27
CA SER A 630 -13.21 -2.46 1.50
C SER A 630 -12.57 -2.42 0.10
N ARG A 631 -12.49 -1.24 -0.51
CA ARG A 631 -11.85 -0.93 -1.80
C ARG A 631 -10.90 0.27 -1.63
N ARG A 632 -10.01 0.53 -2.61
CA ARG A 632 -9.02 1.61 -2.58
C ARG A 632 -9.70 2.99 -2.44
N ARG A 633 -9.78 3.48 -1.20
CA ARG A 633 -9.93 4.90 -0.87
C ARG A 633 -8.54 5.51 -0.86
N GLN A 634 -8.40 6.78 -1.24
CA GLN A 634 -7.13 7.49 -1.01
C GLN A 634 -6.91 7.72 0.49
N ASP A 635 -5.68 8.09 0.85
CA ASP A 635 -5.10 8.11 2.20
C ASP A 635 -5.79 9.05 3.20
N LYS A 636 -7.04 8.74 3.56
CA LYS A 636 -7.68 9.22 4.79
C LYS A 636 -6.96 8.58 5.95
N LEU A 637 -6.02 9.34 6.50
CA LEU A 637 -5.29 8.98 7.69
C LEU A 637 -6.16 9.25 8.93
N TRP A 638 -5.96 8.45 9.97
CA TRP A 638 -6.46 8.73 11.30
C TRP A 638 -5.30 8.64 12.28
N PHE A 639 -5.25 9.58 13.22
CA PHE A 639 -4.23 9.60 14.25
C PHE A 639 -4.74 8.85 15.48
N CYS A 640 -3.86 8.09 16.12
CA CYS A 640 -4.11 7.50 17.43
C CYS A 640 -2.88 7.70 18.32
N CYS A 641 -3.12 8.04 19.59
CA CYS A 641 -2.10 8.14 20.62
C CYS A 641 -2.63 7.63 21.97
N LEU A 642 -1.72 7.44 22.93
CA LEU A 642 -2.02 7.13 24.31
C LEU A 642 -1.90 8.40 25.16
N SER A 643 -2.90 8.65 26.01
CA SER A 643 -2.83 9.75 26.98
C SER A 643 -1.60 9.61 27.90
N PRO A 644 -0.93 10.71 28.31
CA PRO A 644 0.33 10.65 29.10
C PRO A 644 0.24 9.97 30.47
N ASN A 645 -0.97 9.65 30.96
CA ASN A 645 -1.19 8.88 32.18
C ASN A 645 -1.38 7.36 31.93
N HIS A 646 -1.31 6.93 30.67
CA HIS A 646 -1.50 5.58 30.15
C HIS A 646 -2.89 4.96 30.40
N LYS A 647 -3.96 5.77 30.53
CA LYS A 647 -5.32 5.27 30.86
C LYS A 647 -6.35 5.33 29.73
N VAL A 648 -6.09 6.10 28.67
CA VAL A 648 -7.02 6.31 27.55
C VAL A 648 -6.25 6.34 26.23
N LEU A 649 -6.66 5.55 25.24
CA LEU A 649 -6.28 5.74 23.84
C LEU A 649 -7.18 6.82 23.22
N GLN A 650 -6.59 7.81 22.58
CA GLN A 650 -7.27 8.95 21.97
C GLN A 650 -7.07 8.88 20.45
N TYR A 651 -8.10 9.14 19.64
CA TYR A 651 -8.01 9.02 18.19
C TYR A 651 -9.01 9.88 17.40
N GLY A 652 -8.76 10.02 16.09
CA GLY A 652 -9.60 10.80 15.18
C GLY A 652 -9.07 10.84 13.74
N ASP A 653 -9.94 11.17 12.79
CA ASP A 653 -9.56 11.36 11.37
C ASP A 653 -8.71 12.63 11.20
N VAL A 654 -7.78 12.62 10.24
CA VAL A 654 -6.86 13.72 9.91
C VAL A 654 -6.88 14.01 8.41
N GLU A 655 -6.85 15.29 8.03
CA GLU A 655 -6.86 15.69 6.62
C GLU A 655 -5.48 15.48 5.93
N GLU A 656 -5.52 15.17 4.63
CA GLU A 656 -4.35 14.86 3.78
C GLU A 656 -3.36 16.04 3.76
N GLY A 657 -2.24 15.91 4.48
CA GLY A 657 -1.17 16.93 4.58
C GLY A 657 -1.22 17.81 5.83
N ALA A 658 -2.19 17.61 6.75
CA ALA A 658 -2.19 18.29 8.04
C ALA A 658 -1.16 17.69 9.02
N SER A 659 -0.67 18.51 9.95
CA SER A 659 0.10 18.00 11.10
C SER A 659 -0.83 17.26 12.09
N PRO A 660 -0.33 16.25 12.84
CA PRO A 660 -1.14 15.56 13.83
C PRO A 660 -1.77 16.54 14.84
N PRO A 661 -3.09 16.48 15.08
CA PRO A 661 -3.75 17.36 16.04
C PRO A 661 -3.31 17.03 17.48
N PRO A 662 -3.32 18.01 18.40
CA PRO A 662 -2.96 17.77 19.80
C PRO A 662 -3.90 16.71 20.42
N PRO A 663 -3.41 15.84 21.33
CA PRO A 663 -4.22 14.73 21.87
C PRO A 663 -5.56 15.16 22.49
N GLU A 664 -5.59 16.35 23.09
CA GLU A 664 -6.77 16.94 23.73
C GLU A 664 -7.91 17.30 22.77
N SER A 665 -7.62 17.48 21.47
CA SER A 665 -8.63 17.78 20.43
C SER A 665 -9.09 16.56 19.64
N LEU A 666 -8.67 15.34 20.02
CA LEU A 666 -9.12 14.11 19.39
C LEU A 666 -10.54 13.75 19.88
N PRO A 667 -11.52 13.57 18.97
CA PRO A 667 -12.93 13.40 19.35
C PRO A 667 -13.20 12.03 19.99
N GLU A 668 -12.45 11.00 19.60
CA GLU A 668 -12.67 9.64 20.07
C GLU A 668 -11.69 9.23 21.17
N GLN A 669 -12.23 8.47 22.13
CA GLN A 669 -11.52 8.03 23.33
C GLN A 669 -11.98 6.62 23.71
N LEU A 670 -11.01 5.75 23.98
CA LEU A 670 -11.17 4.37 24.44
C LEU A 670 -10.38 4.20 25.76
N PRO A 671 -11.04 3.99 26.91
CA PRO A 671 -10.35 3.69 28.15
C PRO A 671 -9.57 2.36 28.06
N VAL A 672 -8.33 2.38 28.55
CA VAL A 672 -7.43 1.21 28.52
C VAL A 672 -7.95 0.08 29.42
N ALA A 673 -8.75 0.41 30.43
CA ALA A 673 -9.39 -0.55 31.33
C ALA A 673 -10.48 -1.41 30.64
N ASP A 674 -11.02 -0.93 29.51
CA ASP A 674 -12.09 -1.62 28.78
C ASP A 674 -11.52 -2.57 27.70
N ILE A 675 -10.20 -2.56 27.48
CA ILE A 675 -9.51 -3.39 26.49
C ILE A 675 -9.40 -4.83 26.98
N ARG A 676 -9.94 -5.78 26.20
CA ARG A 676 -9.88 -7.22 26.48
C ARG A 676 -8.59 -7.86 25.97
N ALA A 677 -8.30 -7.71 24.68
CA ALA A 677 -7.19 -8.40 24.02
C ALA A 677 -6.70 -7.67 22.75
N LEU A 678 -5.41 -7.87 22.45
CA LEU A 678 -4.78 -7.52 21.20
C LEU A 678 -4.81 -8.72 20.24
N LEU A 679 -5.39 -8.53 19.05
CA LEU A 679 -5.42 -9.49 17.95
C LEU A 679 -4.46 -9.05 16.84
N THR A 680 -3.86 -10.00 16.12
CA THR A 680 -2.92 -9.70 15.02
C THR A 680 -3.19 -10.55 13.78
N GLY A 681 -2.89 -9.98 12.61
CA GLY A 681 -3.02 -10.59 11.31
C GLY A 681 -4.36 -11.31 11.07
N LYS A 682 -4.31 -12.62 10.86
CA LYS A 682 -5.49 -13.45 10.53
C LYS A 682 -6.55 -13.51 11.62
N ASP A 683 -6.24 -13.08 12.84
CA ASP A 683 -7.18 -13.06 13.95
C ASP A 683 -7.96 -11.74 14.04
N CYS A 684 -7.56 -10.72 13.29
CA CYS A 684 -8.30 -9.46 13.18
C CYS A 684 -9.61 -9.65 12.40
N PRO A 685 -10.78 -9.17 12.89
CA PRO A 685 -12.06 -9.32 12.18
C PRO A 685 -12.04 -8.78 10.74
N HIS A 686 -11.48 -7.58 10.57
CA HIS A 686 -11.35 -6.90 9.27
C HIS A 686 -10.46 -7.63 8.24
N VAL A 687 -9.68 -8.63 8.68
CA VAL A 687 -8.91 -9.53 7.81
C VAL A 687 -9.74 -10.76 7.43
N ARG A 688 -10.50 -11.32 8.39
CA ARG A 688 -11.28 -12.56 8.20
C ARG A 688 -12.41 -12.40 7.18
N GLU A 689 -13.00 -11.21 7.04
CA GLU A 689 -14.08 -10.93 6.10
C GLU A 689 -13.63 -10.89 4.63
N LYS A 690 -12.36 -10.54 4.35
CA LYS A 690 -11.79 -10.49 2.98
C LYS A 690 -11.31 -11.87 2.53
N GLY A 691 -12.26 -12.77 2.29
CA GLY A 691 -12.02 -14.21 2.09
C GLY A 691 -11.04 -14.60 0.96
N SER A 692 -10.01 -15.38 1.32
CA SER A 692 -9.25 -16.29 0.44
C SER A 692 -8.54 -15.74 -0.81
N GLY A 693 -8.33 -14.42 -0.93
CA GLY A 693 -7.48 -13.84 -1.97
C GLY A 693 -5.98 -14.03 -1.70
N LYS A 694 -5.24 -14.65 -2.63
CA LYS A 694 -3.77 -14.89 -2.51
C LYS A 694 -2.90 -13.63 -2.60
N GLN A 695 -3.46 -12.46 -2.91
CA GLN A 695 -2.69 -11.27 -3.32
C GLN A 695 -2.20 -10.39 -2.15
N ASN A 696 -2.89 -10.34 -1.01
CA ASN A 696 -2.63 -9.34 0.04
C ASN A 696 -1.94 -9.91 1.30
N LYS A 697 -0.98 -10.84 1.13
CA LYS A 697 -0.24 -11.46 2.25
C LYS A 697 0.41 -10.42 3.17
N ASP A 698 1.09 -9.43 2.59
CA ASP A 698 1.88 -8.43 3.33
C ASP A 698 1.01 -7.52 4.20
N LEU A 699 -0.19 -7.17 3.73
CA LEU A 699 -1.15 -6.36 4.51
C LEU A 699 -1.68 -7.12 5.74
N TYR A 700 -1.82 -8.45 5.64
CA TYR A 700 -2.15 -9.27 6.81
C TYR A 700 -1.00 -9.34 7.84
N GLU A 701 0.25 -9.08 7.44
CA GLU A 701 1.41 -9.03 8.34
C GLU A 701 1.59 -7.66 9.03
N LEU A 702 0.73 -6.68 8.69
CA LEU A 702 0.68 -5.33 9.30
C LEU A 702 -0.64 -5.03 10.04
N ALA A 703 -1.60 -5.94 10.00
CA ALA A 703 -2.92 -5.79 10.60
C ALA A 703 -2.93 -6.14 12.10
N PHE A 704 -3.54 -5.29 12.93
CA PHE A 704 -3.85 -5.60 14.33
C PHE A 704 -5.20 -5.01 14.75
N SER A 705 -5.82 -5.57 15.79
CA SER A 705 -7.08 -5.07 16.35
C SER A 705 -7.03 -5.07 17.87
N VAL A 706 -7.51 -3.99 18.48
CA VAL A 706 -7.76 -3.90 19.91
C VAL A 706 -9.23 -4.24 20.15
N SER A 707 -9.49 -5.37 20.80
CA SER A 707 -10.85 -5.76 21.24
C SER A 707 -11.16 -5.11 22.59
N TYR A 708 -12.38 -4.61 22.76
CA TYR A 708 -12.80 -3.91 23.98
C TYR A 708 -14.29 -4.10 24.28
N ASP A 709 -14.65 -3.94 25.55
CA ASP A 709 -16.04 -3.97 26.03
C ASP A 709 -16.80 -2.71 25.59
N ARG A 710 -17.93 -2.89 24.88
CA ARG A 710 -18.85 -1.81 24.55
C ARG A 710 -20.29 -2.26 24.81
N GLU A 711 -20.87 -1.78 25.91
CA GLU A 711 -22.31 -1.91 26.21
C GLU A 711 -22.82 -3.36 26.10
N GLU A 712 -22.03 -4.30 26.62
CA GLU A 712 -22.25 -5.77 26.65
C GLU A 712 -21.96 -6.53 25.34
N GLU A 713 -21.54 -5.85 24.27
CA GLU A 713 -20.97 -6.44 23.05
C GLU A 713 -19.43 -6.28 22.96
N GLU A 714 -18.77 -7.12 22.16
CA GLU A 714 -17.32 -7.05 21.91
C GLU A 714 -17.02 -6.20 20.67
N ALA A 715 -16.49 -5.01 20.88
CA ALA A 715 -16.13 -4.06 19.84
C ALA A 715 -14.63 -4.13 19.48
N TYR A 716 -14.27 -3.67 18.28
CA TYR A 716 -12.90 -3.73 17.77
C TYR A 716 -12.45 -2.40 17.19
N LEU A 717 -11.35 -1.85 17.72
CA LEU A 717 -10.60 -0.77 17.09
C LEU A 717 -9.56 -1.41 16.17
N ASN A 718 -9.71 -1.22 14.86
CA ASN A 718 -8.97 -1.96 13.82
C ASN A 718 -7.87 -1.09 13.20
N PHE A 719 -6.65 -1.63 13.10
CA PHE A 719 -5.46 -0.95 12.62
C PHE A 719 -4.77 -1.72 11.48
N ILE A 720 -4.24 -0.98 10.50
CA ILE A 720 -3.18 -1.46 9.60
C ILE A 720 -1.99 -0.52 9.78
N ALA A 721 -0.88 -1.04 10.27
CA ALA A 721 0.31 -0.24 10.54
C ALA A 721 0.92 0.33 9.23
N PRO A 722 1.47 1.55 9.24
CA PRO A 722 2.13 2.13 8.07
C PRO A 722 3.42 1.39 7.69
N SER A 723 4.07 0.68 8.64
CA SER A 723 5.25 -0.15 8.39
C SER A 723 5.36 -1.31 9.38
N LYS A 724 6.20 -2.32 9.07
CA LYS A 724 6.51 -3.43 10.00
C LYS A 724 7.13 -2.94 11.31
N ARG A 725 7.85 -1.81 11.29
CA ARG A 725 8.41 -1.18 12.49
C ARG A 725 7.30 -0.65 13.39
N GLU A 726 6.38 0.15 12.86
CA GLU A 726 5.26 0.68 13.67
C GLU A 726 4.32 -0.44 14.11
N PHE A 727 4.12 -1.49 13.30
CA PHE A 727 3.42 -2.72 13.71
C PHE A 727 4.04 -3.32 14.98
N HIS A 728 5.36 -3.53 14.99
CA HIS A 728 6.08 -4.03 16.16
C HIS A 728 5.99 -3.07 17.36
N LEU A 729 6.21 -1.77 17.16
CA LEU A 729 6.18 -0.77 18.25
C LEU A 729 4.80 -0.69 18.90
N TRP A 730 3.72 -0.69 18.11
CA TRP A 730 2.35 -0.64 18.62
C TRP A 730 1.90 -1.94 19.27
N THR A 731 2.18 -3.10 18.64
CA THR A 731 1.80 -4.39 19.24
C THR A 731 2.55 -4.69 20.53
N ASP A 732 3.85 -4.36 20.61
CA ASP A 732 4.60 -4.42 21.87
C ASP A 732 4.09 -3.39 22.89
N GLY A 733 3.83 -2.14 22.49
CA GLY A 733 3.34 -1.10 23.39
C GLY A 733 1.99 -1.43 24.01
N LEU A 734 1.05 -1.95 23.20
CA LEU A 734 -0.25 -2.41 23.66
C LEU A 734 -0.13 -3.66 24.53
N SER A 735 0.77 -4.59 24.21
CA SER A 735 1.07 -5.74 25.09
C SER A 735 1.62 -5.28 26.44
N ALA A 736 2.60 -4.39 26.43
CA ALA A 736 3.20 -3.77 27.61
C ALA A 736 2.19 -2.99 28.48
N LEU A 737 1.19 -2.38 27.85
CA LEU A 737 0.10 -1.65 28.50
C LEU A 737 -0.87 -2.60 29.20
N LEU A 738 -1.21 -3.73 28.55
CA LEU A 738 -2.06 -4.81 29.11
C LEU A 738 -1.33 -5.75 30.07
N GLY A 739 -0.02 -5.58 30.28
CA GLY A 739 0.81 -6.45 31.14
C GLY A 739 1.26 -7.76 30.47
N SER A 740 0.95 -7.94 29.18
CA SER A 740 1.41 -9.05 28.36
C SER A 740 2.89 -8.91 27.95
N PRO A 741 3.60 -10.02 27.69
CA PRO A 741 4.99 -9.98 27.24
C PRO A 741 5.11 -9.34 25.84
N MET A 742 6.07 -8.41 25.70
CA MET A 742 6.46 -7.84 24.40
C MET A 742 7.21 -8.91 23.59
N GLY A 743 6.62 -9.34 22.47
CA GLY A 743 7.05 -10.52 21.72
C GLY A 743 7.61 -10.24 20.32
N SER A 744 7.66 -8.98 19.88
CA SER A 744 8.02 -8.66 18.49
C SER A 744 9.50 -8.92 18.17
N GLU A 745 9.79 -9.03 16.88
CA GLU A 745 11.16 -9.05 16.38
C GLU A 745 11.93 -7.76 16.74
N GLN A 746 11.26 -6.60 16.80
CA GLN A 746 11.89 -5.34 17.21
C GLN A 746 12.30 -5.37 18.68
N THR A 747 11.44 -5.82 19.60
CA THR A 747 11.81 -5.94 21.02
C THR A 747 12.96 -6.92 21.24
N ARG A 748 13.02 -8.01 20.47
CA ARG A 748 14.17 -8.92 20.50
C ARG A 748 15.46 -8.26 20.01
N GLN A 749 15.39 -7.43 18.96
CA GLN A 749 16.55 -6.68 18.43
C GLN A 749 17.00 -5.59 19.40
N ASP A 750 16.08 -4.78 19.93
CA ASP A 750 16.35 -3.71 20.89
C ASP A 750 16.97 -4.28 22.18
N LEU A 751 16.43 -5.39 22.69
CA LEU A 751 16.96 -6.07 23.89
C LEU A 751 18.36 -6.61 23.64
N GLU A 752 18.62 -7.22 22.49
CA GLU A 752 19.95 -7.71 22.14
C GLU A 752 20.96 -6.56 22.01
N GLN A 753 20.55 -5.43 21.42
CA GLN A 753 21.38 -4.23 21.31
C GLN A 753 21.69 -3.61 22.69
N LEU A 754 20.69 -3.48 23.56
CA LEU A 754 20.88 -2.95 24.91
C LEU A 754 21.73 -3.89 25.78
N LEU A 755 21.45 -5.21 25.76
CA LEU A 755 22.28 -6.20 26.44
C LEU A 755 23.72 -6.14 25.95
N THR A 756 23.91 -6.02 24.63
CA THR A 756 25.22 -5.84 23.99
C THR A 756 25.95 -4.59 24.47
N MET A 757 25.25 -3.45 24.57
CA MET A 757 25.85 -2.18 24.99
C MET A 757 26.20 -2.21 26.48
N GLU A 758 25.26 -2.59 27.33
CA GLU A 758 25.45 -2.65 28.79
C GLU A 758 26.50 -3.68 29.18
N THR A 759 26.50 -4.86 28.55
CA THR A 759 27.56 -5.87 28.75
C THR A 759 28.93 -5.29 28.39
N LYS A 760 29.06 -4.53 27.29
CA LYS A 760 30.33 -3.90 26.93
C LYS A 760 30.75 -2.86 27.96
N LEU A 761 29.84 -1.99 28.42
CA LEU A 761 30.12 -0.99 29.45
C LEU A 761 30.66 -1.64 30.75
N ARG A 762 30.02 -2.73 31.22
CA ARG A 762 30.48 -3.49 32.40
C ARG A 762 31.80 -4.24 32.21
N LEU A 763 32.28 -4.38 30.97
CA LEU A 763 33.55 -5.05 30.65
C LEU A 763 34.69 -4.07 30.32
N LEU A 764 34.43 -2.76 30.22
CA LEU A 764 35.48 -1.76 29.97
C LEU A 764 36.56 -1.76 31.07
N GLU A 765 36.15 -1.88 32.34
CA GLU A 765 37.07 -1.99 33.49
C GLU A 765 37.86 -3.31 33.51
N LEU A 766 37.48 -4.28 32.68
CA LEU A 766 38.11 -5.59 32.52
C LEU A 766 38.75 -5.75 31.13
N GLU A 767 38.94 -4.66 30.38
CA GLU A 767 39.53 -4.72 29.04
C GLU A 767 40.98 -5.23 29.12
N ASN A 768 41.27 -6.31 28.39
CA ASN A 768 42.50 -7.12 28.45
C ASN A 768 42.65 -8.06 29.69
N VAL A 769 41.68 -8.13 30.60
CA VAL A 769 41.66 -9.13 31.68
C VAL A 769 41.05 -10.44 31.17
N PRO A 770 41.71 -11.61 31.34
CA PRO A 770 41.13 -12.89 30.93
C PRO A 770 39.96 -13.26 31.83
N ILE A 771 38.76 -13.39 31.25
CA ILE A 771 37.54 -13.76 31.96
C ILE A 771 37.65 -15.23 32.38
N PRO A 772 37.58 -15.57 33.69
CA PRO A 772 37.74 -16.95 34.14
C PRO A 772 36.46 -17.76 33.91
N GLU A 773 36.58 -18.98 33.38
CA GLU A 773 35.45 -19.90 33.17
C GLU A 773 34.71 -20.28 34.46
N LYS A 774 35.39 -20.18 35.60
CA LYS A 774 34.84 -20.42 36.94
C LYS A 774 35.21 -19.24 37.85
N PRO A 775 34.26 -18.68 38.62
CA PRO A 775 34.59 -17.67 39.61
C PRO A 775 35.69 -18.15 40.57
N PRO A 776 36.73 -17.34 40.86
CA PRO A 776 37.69 -17.68 41.89
C PRO A 776 36.99 -17.78 43.26
N PRO A 777 37.43 -18.69 44.16
CA PRO A 777 36.79 -18.84 45.46
C PRO A 777 36.96 -17.56 46.29
N ILE A 778 35.85 -17.08 46.87
CA ILE A 778 35.88 -15.99 47.85
C ILE A 778 36.68 -16.49 49.07
N PRO A 779 37.74 -15.79 49.50
CA PRO A 779 38.50 -16.18 50.68
C PRO A 779 37.62 -16.12 51.95
N PRO A 780 37.95 -16.88 53.00
CA PRO A 780 37.24 -16.77 54.27
C PRO A 780 37.34 -15.33 54.81
N PRO A 781 36.33 -14.84 55.55
CA PRO A 781 36.39 -13.53 56.17
C PRO A 781 37.60 -13.42 57.10
N PRO A 782 38.22 -12.22 57.22
CA PRO A 782 39.39 -12.04 58.06
C PRO A 782 39.06 -12.34 59.53
N THR A 783 40.03 -12.85 60.28
CA THR A 783 39.86 -13.25 61.69
C THR A 783 39.59 -12.09 62.66
N ASN A 784 39.68 -10.85 62.17
CA ASN A 784 39.22 -9.63 62.83
C ASN A 784 38.74 -8.63 61.77
N PHE A 785 37.98 -7.63 62.18
CA PHE A 785 37.54 -6.52 61.31
C PHE A 785 38.43 -5.27 61.51
N ASN A 786 39.71 -5.46 61.82
CA ASN A 786 40.68 -4.37 61.97
C ASN A 786 41.19 -4.00 60.58
N PHE A 787 40.40 -3.23 59.83
CA PHE A 787 40.74 -2.81 58.48
C PHE A 787 42.06 -2.00 58.46
N CYS A 788 42.90 -2.23 57.44
CA CYS A 788 44.20 -1.54 57.31
C CYS A 788 44.10 -0.04 57.00
N TYR A 789 42.89 0.45 56.72
CA TYR A 789 42.56 1.84 56.46
C TYR A 789 41.35 2.23 57.29
N ASP A 790 41.42 3.37 57.98
CA ASP A 790 40.33 3.87 58.80
C ASP A 790 39.40 4.74 57.94
N CYS A 791 38.30 4.14 57.48
CA CYS A 791 37.32 4.83 56.63
C CYS A 791 36.49 5.89 57.37
N SER A 792 36.80 6.20 58.64
CA SER A 792 36.15 7.29 59.39
C SER A 792 36.58 8.69 58.94
N ILE A 793 37.68 8.83 58.18
CA ILE A 793 38.14 10.13 57.66
C ILE A 793 37.56 10.36 56.26
N ALA A 794 36.28 10.72 56.24
CA ALA A 794 35.68 11.49 55.16
C ALA A 794 35.40 12.89 55.70
N GLU A 795 36.17 13.89 55.24
CA GLU A 795 35.87 15.30 55.53
C GLU A 795 34.59 15.72 54.78
N PRO A 796 33.76 16.62 55.36
CA PRO A 796 32.43 16.97 54.85
C PRO A 796 32.41 17.97 53.68
#